data_AF-A0A0X3PRU0-F1
#
_entry.id   AF-A0A0X3PRU0-F1
#
_cell.length_a   1.000
_cell.length_b   1.000
_cell.length_c   1.000
_cell.angle_alpha   90.00
_cell.angle_beta   90.00
_cell.angle_gamma   90.00
#
_symmetry.space_group_name_H-M   'P 1'
#
loop_
_entity.id
_entity.type
_entity.pdbx_description
1 polymer ?
#
loop_
_entity_poly.entity_id
_entity_poly.type
_entity_poly.pdbx_seq_one_letter_code
_entity_poly.pdbx_strand_id
1 'polypeptide(L)'
;MLRRSLLTFLFLQAIRPEIISLEGTWTLSNASTRISTYIATGSDVYSILASVGFYSDPLVGFNDVAQRLISYQNWNFTHLFHVSRPSGSQWAILILDELDTYCCVWLNGYLLRCTTNSFHRHQLNISPYLRLGAWNKLELAFESTPRMAKSLAQQLVRQSLYVPPPSCWPDNYHGECHVNLVRTTQASFGWDWGPAFPIQGFWRIPQIGFFQVGARLGEGLKFYPSLLHSKMQGNLWTADVLVEVLVQASSPILCLEVQLADLMHLPKRNCFLSGWQGMDNLSMDIPVRLFNRCPNVREWWPNGIESGPYVYNLHVKLTTAHGLLLDRASYRVGFREVELVEQPIQISSNGSLQDFGSTFFFKVNGLPVFAKGSNWIPQRLLPGKHPGLYRVRPNSSSPVQDMETGPMEEVLRSAAMVGTNMLRVWGGGRYESRHFYDLASRLGIMIWQDMMFACATYTPETGTGEDTIRIEIRRQIRRLHHHPSIVVWAANNEVELAIAGEWYPYSPELRKQYKAVFLDRVSATVRSEEAKPPWPWVSSESYAPRKCLLSSPSNGQRSERRGGVDTNPQDPLIGDVHFYRYEGDLWNEGVYPLTRFTSEFGVQSLPSPLGWLRSLEGSGSPDDWSLNGRLMQHRQHSPVGMAGMLGPSLQMGLRDTTKPSTGIQNPHQLP
;
A
#
# COMPACT_ATOMS: atom_id res chain seq x y z
N MET A 1 -18.66 -63.05 -29.71
CA MET A 1 -17.83 -61.82 -29.76
C MET A 1 -18.53 -60.73 -28.97
N LEU A 2 -18.34 -60.63 -27.65
CA LEU A 2 -18.74 -59.46 -26.85
C LEU A 2 -18.12 -59.57 -25.45
N ARG A 3 -16.90 -59.06 -25.33
CA ARG A 3 -16.26 -58.68 -24.07
C ARG A 3 -15.34 -57.52 -24.38
N ARG A 4 -15.78 -56.29 -24.07
CA ARG A 4 -14.92 -55.17 -23.68
C ARG A 4 -15.80 -53.99 -23.24
N SER A 5 -15.35 -53.37 -22.16
CA SER A 5 -15.80 -52.11 -21.55
C SER A 5 -16.48 -52.27 -20.18
N LEU A 6 -15.69 -52.80 -19.24
CA LEU A 6 -15.85 -52.55 -17.81
C LEU A 6 -15.25 -51.16 -17.49
N LEU A 7 -16.04 -50.35 -16.79
CA LEU A 7 -15.66 -49.32 -15.82
C LEU A 7 -14.38 -48.49 -16.06
N THR A 8 -14.59 -47.25 -16.51
CA THR A 8 -13.70 -46.12 -16.20
C THR A 8 -14.53 -44.94 -15.66
N PHE A 9 -15.24 -45.14 -14.56
CA PHE A 9 -15.69 -44.03 -13.70
C PHE A 9 -14.52 -43.68 -12.77
N LEU A 10 -13.54 -42.96 -13.30
CA LEU A 10 -12.54 -42.27 -12.48
C LEU A 10 -13.25 -41.11 -11.78
N PHE A 11 -13.56 -41.29 -10.49
CA PHE A 11 -13.83 -40.20 -9.58
C PHE A 11 -12.61 -39.26 -9.61
N LEU A 12 -12.65 -38.22 -10.44
CA LEU A 12 -11.82 -37.04 -10.28
C LEU A 12 -12.25 -36.36 -8.99
N GLN A 13 -11.67 -36.79 -7.86
CA GLN A 13 -11.73 -36.00 -6.63
C GLN A 13 -11.25 -34.59 -6.99
N ALA A 14 -12.05 -33.58 -6.63
CA ALA A 14 -11.67 -32.18 -6.79
C ALA A 14 -10.45 -31.90 -5.90
N ILE A 15 -9.26 -31.91 -6.48
CA ILE A 15 -8.03 -31.63 -5.74
C ILE A 15 -7.94 -30.12 -5.68
N ARG A 16 -8.04 -29.59 -4.45
CA ARG A 16 -7.98 -28.16 -4.18
C ARG A 16 -6.61 -27.64 -4.65
N PRO A 17 -6.54 -26.40 -5.17
CA PRO A 17 -5.26 -25.75 -5.37
C PRO A 17 -4.49 -25.77 -4.05
N GLU A 18 -3.28 -26.32 -4.09
CA GLU A 18 -2.43 -26.49 -2.92
C GLU A 18 -1.37 -25.41 -2.94
N ILE A 19 -1.34 -24.59 -1.89
CA ILE A 19 -0.32 -23.57 -1.69
C ILE A 19 0.66 -24.10 -0.66
N ILE A 20 1.91 -24.24 -1.07
CA ILE A 20 3.01 -24.70 -0.23
C ILE A 20 3.85 -23.48 0.12
N SER A 21 3.98 -23.20 1.43
CA SER A 21 4.91 -22.19 1.94
C SER A 21 6.34 -22.68 1.75
N LEU A 22 7.26 -21.80 1.34
CA LEU A 22 8.70 -22.07 1.31
C LEU A 22 9.38 -21.63 2.62
N GLU A 23 8.67 -21.78 3.73
CA GLU A 23 9.25 -21.71 5.07
C GLU A 23 10.31 -22.80 5.23
N GLY A 24 11.43 -22.45 5.87
CA GLY A 24 12.53 -23.39 6.07
C GLY A 24 13.87 -22.71 6.26
N THR A 25 14.94 -23.47 6.07
CA THR A 25 16.29 -22.91 6.12
C THR A 25 16.63 -22.18 4.83
N TRP A 26 16.91 -20.89 4.95
CA TRP A 26 17.40 -20.04 3.87
C TRP A 26 18.86 -19.68 4.13
N THR A 27 19.63 -19.55 3.06
CA THR A 27 21.03 -19.12 3.11
C THR A 27 21.13 -17.71 2.54
N LEU A 28 21.47 -16.75 3.40
CA LEU A 28 21.86 -15.41 3.04
C LEU A 28 23.36 -15.39 2.71
N SER A 29 23.74 -14.79 1.59
CA SER A 29 25.15 -14.69 1.21
C SER A 29 25.47 -13.41 0.44
N ASN A 30 26.72 -12.98 0.52
CA ASN A 30 27.35 -11.96 -0.32
C ASN A 30 28.77 -12.45 -0.69
N ALA A 31 29.67 -11.55 -1.10
CA ALA A 31 31.04 -11.90 -1.45
C ALA A 31 31.91 -12.44 -0.28
N SER A 32 31.61 -12.08 0.97
CA SER A 32 32.46 -12.36 2.15
C SER A 32 31.76 -13.19 3.24
N THR A 33 30.44 -13.30 3.18
CA THR A 33 29.58 -13.76 4.27
C THR A 33 28.59 -14.79 3.73
N ARG A 34 28.38 -15.86 4.49
CA ARG A 34 27.38 -16.89 4.20
C ARG A 34 26.77 -17.38 5.50
N ILE A 35 25.47 -17.17 5.66
CA ILE A 35 24.73 -17.45 6.90
C ILE A 35 23.47 -18.23 6.52
N SER A 36 23.18 -19.29 7.26
CA SER A 36 21.94 -20.05 7.10
C SER A 36 21.07 -19.89 8.35
N THR A 37 19.80 -19.55 8.17
CA THR A 37 18.84 -19.40 9.26
C THR A 37 17.46 -19.88 8.84
N TYR A 38 16.60 -20.19 9.80
CA TYR A 38 15.22 -20.55 9.54
C TYR A 38 14.36 -19.30 9.33
N ILE A 39 13.59 -19.26 8.24
CA ILE A 39 12.70 -18.15 7.91
C ILE A 39 11.29 -18.69 7.69
N ALA A 40 10.33 -18.13 8.42
CA ALA A 40 8.91 -18.49 8.37
C ALA A 40 7.99 -17.37 7.87
N THR A 41 8.45 -16.12 7.97
CA THR A 41 7.69 -14.90 7.65
C THR A 41 8.41 -14.08 6.58
N GLY A 42 7.90 -12.90 6.27
CA GLY A 42 8.71 -11.84 5.66
C GLY A 42 10.05 -11.66 6.36
N SER A 43 11.10 -11.38 5.58
CA SER A 43 12.47 -11.27 6.08
C SER A 43 13.33 -10.33 5.25
N ASP A 44 14.40 -9.84 5.86
CA ASP A 44 15.35 -8.90 5.27
C ASP A 44 16.76 -9.14 5.82
N VAL A 45 17.73 -8.60 5.09
CA VAL A 45 19.15 -8.71 5.41
C VAL A 45 19.51 -8.26 6.82
N TYR A 46 18.99 -7.11 7.30
CA TYR A 46 19.33 -6.58 8.62
C TYR A 46 18.80 -7.51 9.72
N SER A 47 17.54 -7.91 9.60
CA SER A 47 16.87 -8.80 10.55
C SER A 47 17.54 -10.17 10.62
N ILE A 48 17.95 -10.75 9.49
CA ILE A 48 18.68 -12.03 9.48
C ILE A 48 20.02 -11.90 10.20
N LEU A 49 20.83 -10.91 9.84
CA LEU A 49 22.15 -10.72 10.43
C LEU A 49 22.07 -10.46 11.95
N ALA A 50 21.07 -9.70 12.38
CA ALA A 50 20.79 -9.48 13.80
C ALA A 50 20.34 -10.77 14.51
N SER A 51 19.44 -11.54 13.90
CA SER A 51 18.88 -12.76 14.51
C SER A 51 19.91 -13.85 14.78
N VAL A 52 20.98 -13.91 13.98
CA VAL A 52 22.09 -14.87 14.16
C VAL A 52 23.25 -14.31 14.99
N GLY A 53 23.14 -13.08 15.49
CA GLY A 53 24.18 -12.40 16.28
C GLY A 53 25.39 -11.94 15.48
N PHE A 54 25.30 -11.85 14.15
CA PHE A 54 26.40 -11.34 13.31
C PHE A 54 26.51 -9.82 13.40
N TYR A 55 25.38 -9.12 13.50
CA TYR A 55 25.30 -7.71 13.91
C TYR A 55 24.39 -7.57 15.13
N SER A 56 24.54 -6.47 15.87
CA SER A 56 23.58 -6.10 16.91
C SER A 56 22.26 -5.63 16.30
N ASP A 57 21.22 -5.50 17.13
CA ASP A 57 19.89 -5.07 16.69
C ASP A 57 19.96 -3.74 15.92
N PRO A 58 19.50 -3.67 14.65
CA PRO A 58 19.57 -2.45 13.85
C PRO A 58 18.83 -1.27 14.50
N LEU A 59 17.84 -1.53 15.35
CA LEU A 59 17.06 -0.47 16.00
C LEU A 59 17.71 0.09 17.28
N VAL A 60 18.83 -0.46 17.74
CA VAL A 60 19.50 -0.05 18.98
C VAL A 60 20.62 0.97 18.73
N GLY A 61 20.77 1.95 19.62
CA GLY A 61 21.87 2.91 19.61
C GLY A 61 21.91 3.72 18.31
N PHE A 62 23.07 3.72 17.66
CA PHE A 62 23.33 4.44 16.39
C PHE A 62 23.40 3.48 15.19
N ASN A 63 22.84 2.27 15.33
CA ASN A 63 23.03 1.19 14.36
C ASN A 63 22.37 1.45 13.00
N ASP A 64 21.36 2.31 12.93
CA ASP A 64 20.77 2.76 11.66
C ASP A 64 21.83 3.38 10.74
N VAL A 65 22.76 4.16 11.29
CA VAL A 65 23.90 4.72 10.53
C VAL A 65 25.11 3.77 10.55
N ALA A 66 25.48 3.23 11.71
CA ALA A 66 26.69 2.41 11.84
C ALA A 66 26.64 1.12 11.01
N GLN A 67 25.45 0.55 10.82
CA GLN A 67 25.25 -0.66 10.03
C GLN A 67 24.80 -0.37 8.59
N ARG A 68 24.75 0.90 8.15
CA ARG A 68 24.24 1.29 6.83
C ARG A 68 24.95 0.59 5.67
N LEU A 69 26.23 0.24 5.82
CA LEU A 69 27.01 -0.46 4.80
C LEU A 69 26.36 -1.77 4.34
N ILE A 70 25.51 -2.39 5.17
CA ILE A 70 24.75 -3.61 4.84
C ILE A 70 23.87 -3.37 3.58
N SER A 71 23.16 -2.24 3.48
CA SER A 71 22.29 -1.96 2.32
C SER A 71 23.06 -1.67 1.04
N TYR A 72 24.34 -1.31 1.15
CA TYR A 72 25.23 -1.02 0.01
C TYR A 72 25.83 -2.28 -0.61
N GLN A 73 25.71 -3.45 0.03
CA GLN A 73 26.18 -4.71 -0.54
C GLN A 73 25.06 -5.38 -1.35
N ASN A 74 25.42 -6.30 -2.23
CA ASN A 74 24.45 -7.13 -2.93
C ASN A 74 24.31 -8.45 -2.18
N TRP A 75 23.07 -8.88 -1.93
CA TRP A 75 22.77 -10.07 -1.13
C TRP A 75 21.98 -11.09 -1.94
N ASN A 76 22.34 -12.37 -1.81
CA ASN A 76 21.62 -13.49 -2.40
C ASN A 76 20.95 -14.33 -1.30
N PHE A 77 19.65 -14.55 -1.44
CA PHE A 77 18.87 -15.47 -0.62
C PHE A 77 18.68 -16.77 -1.39
N THR A 78 19.27 -17.86 -0.90
CA THR A 78 19.16 -19.19 -1.49
C THR A 78 18.35 -20.12 -0.61
N HIS A 79 17.37 -20.80 -1.20
CA HIS A 79 16.58 -21.83 -0.53
C HIS A 79 16.63 -23.14 -1.30
N LEU A 80 16.91 -24.22 -0.56
CA LEU A 80 16.81 -25.58 -1.08
C LEU A 80 15.53 -26.20 -0.54
N PHE A 81 14.69 -26.69 -1.43
CA PHE A 81 13.43 -27.31 -1.06
C PHE A 81 13.17 -28.57 -1.89
N HIS A 82 12.49 -29.52 -1.28
CA HIS A 82 11.98 -30.71 -1.96
C HIS A 82 10.48 -30.57 -2.10
N VAL A 83 9.96 -30.85 -3.29
CA VAL A 83 8.51 -30.82 -3.52
C VAL A 83 8.10 -32.00 -4.37
N SER A 84 7.12 -32.75 -3.89
CA SER A 84 6.48 -33.83 -4.64
C SER A 84 5.29 -33.27 -5.39
N ARG A 85 4.95 -33.86 -6.54
CA ARG A 85 3.79 -33.43 -7.32
C ARG A 85 2.51 -33.76 -6.55
N PRO A 86 1.66 -32.78 -6.20
CA PRO A 86 0.33 -33.10 -5.71
C PRO A 86 -0.44 -33.87 -6.79
N SER A 87 -1.26 -34.83 -6.39
CA SER A 87 -2.05 -35.63 -7.34
C SER A 87 -2.87 -34.72 -8.26
N GLY A 88 -2.93 -35.02 -9.56
CA GLY A 88 -3.75 -34.29 -10.53
C GLY A 88 -3.32 -32.84 -10.86
N SER A 89 -2.33 -32.27 -10.18
CA SER A 89 -1.80 -30.94 -10.48
C SER A 89 -1.00 -30.96 -11.78
N GLN A 90 -1.26 -30.06 -12.72
CA GLN A 90 -0.52 -29.93 -13.98
C GLN A 90 0.41 -28.72 -14.02
N TRP A 91 0.21 -27.80 -13.08
CA TRP A 91 0.82 -26.48 -13.16
C TRP A 91 1.32 -26.01 -11.79
N ALA A 92 2.43 -25.30 -11.78
CA ALA A 92 3.08 -24.74 -10.60
C ALA A 92 3.44 -23.28 -10.85
N ILE A 93 3.03 -22.42 -9.91
CA ILE A 93 3.30 -20.98 -9.91
C ILE A 93 4.11 -20.62 -8.67
N LEU A 94 5.20 -19.89 -8.85
CA LEU A 94 5.92 -19.23 -7.75
C LEU A 94 5.26 -17.88 -7.46
N ILE A 95 4.86 -17.69 -6.21
CA ILE A 95 4.20 -16.49 -5.70
C ILE A 95 5.22 -15.74 -4.84
N LEU A 96 5.48 -14.49 -5.21
CA LEU A 96 6.44 -13.60 -4.56
C LEU A 96 5.74 -12.29 -4.24
N ASP A 97 5.52 -12.03 -2.96
CA ASP A 97 4.85 -10.81 -2.49
C ASP A 97 5.92 -9.77 -2.13
N GLU A 98 5.99 -8.70 -2.93
CA GLU A 98 6.73 -7.48 -2.60
C GLU A 98 8.22 -7.74 -2.32
N LEU A 99 8.97 -8.11 -3.38
CA LEU A 99 10.44 -8.16 -3.32
C LEU A 99 10.99 -6.73 -3.27
N ASP A 100 11.84 -6.43 -2.30
CA ASP A 100 12.34 -5.07 -2.06
C ASP A 100 13.83 -4.97 -2.40
N THR A 101 14.25 -4.35 -3.51
CA THR A 101 13.42 -3.98 -4.67
C THR A 101 13.98 -4.61 -5.95
N TYR A 102 15.27 -4.38 -6.22
CA TYR A 102 15.95 -4.88 -7.40
C TYR A 102 16.40 -6.32 -7.17
N CYS A 103 15.68 -7.29 -7.73
CA CYS A 103 15.93 -8.70 -7.50
C CYS A 103 15.78 -9.52 -8.77
N CYS A 104 16.78 -10.34 -9.10
CA CYS A 104 16.65 -11.37 -10.12
C CYS A 104 16.35 -12.73 -9.45
N VAL A 105 15.24 -13.34 -9.88
CA VAL A 105 14.70 -14.59 -9.35
C VAL A 105 15.14 -15.74 -10.24
N TRP A 106 15.83 -16.72 -9.64
CA TRP A 106 16.31 -17.91 -10.34
C TRP A 106 15.73 -19.17 -9.73
N LEU A 107 15.36 -20.13 -10.57
CA LEU A 107 14.97 -21.46 -10.12
C LEU A 107 15.78 -22.50 -10.89
N ASN A 108 16.53 -23.34 -10.17
CA ASN A 108 17.34 -24.41 -10.74
C ASN A 108 18.32 -23.94 -11.84
N GLY A 109 18.83 -22.70 -11.71
CA GLY A 109 19.74 -22.08 -12.68
C GLY A 109 19.05 -21.32 -13.83
N TYR A 110 17.72 -21.34 -13.90
CA TYR A 110 16.95 -20.58 -14.90
C TYR A 110 16.52 -19.23 -14.35
N LEU A 111 16.84 -18.14 -15.06
CA LEU A 111 16.34 -16.81 -14.75
C LEU A 111 14.85 -16.74 -15.06
N LEU A 112 14.02 -16.47 -14.06
CA LEU A 112 12.58 -16.36 -14.21
C LEU A 112 12.15 -14.92 -14.49
N ARG A 113 12.66 -13.96 -13.71
CA ARG A 113 12.31 -12.53 -13.80
C ARG A 113 13.31 -11.70 -13.00
N CYS A 114 13.56 -10.47 -13.44
CA CYS A 114 14.13 -9.42 -12.58
C CYS A 114 13.06 -8.38 -12.25
N THR A 115 13.08 -7.86 -11.02
CA THR A 115 12.12 -6.91 -10.47
C THR A 115 12.76 -5.55 -10.25
N THR A 116 11.97 -4.47 -10.33
CA THR A 116 12.42 -3.09 -10.14
C THR A 116 11.46 -2.24 -9.30
N ASN A 117 10.39 -2.85 -8.80
CA ASN A 117 9.31 -2.18 -8.08
C ASN A 117 8.82 -3.06 -6.94
N SER A 118 8.96 -2.60 -5.69
CA SER A 118 8.63 -3.41 -4.52
C SER A 118 7.14 -3.50 -4.21
N PHE A 119 6.32 -2.70 -4.87
CA PHE A 119 4.87 -2.71 -4.72
C PHE A 119 4.18 -3.71 -5.66
N HIS A 120 4.96 -4.51 -6.39
CA HIS A 120 4.45 -5.56 -7.26
C HIS A 120 4.43 -6.90 -6.54
N ARG A 121 3.32 -7.63 -6.76
CA ARG A 121 3.23 -9.05 -6.48
C ARG A 121 3.47 -9.81 -7.77
N HIS A 122 4.37 -10.79 -7.73
CA HIS A 122 4.74 -11.59 -8.89
C HIS A 122 4.20 -13.01 -8.78
N GLN A 123 3.64 -13.50 -9.88
CA GLN A 123 3.19 -14.86 -10.04
C GLN A 123 3.84 -15.43 -11.29
N LEU A 124 4.82 -16.30 -11.11
CA LEU A 124 5.68 -16.80 -12.18
C LEU A 124 5.36 -18.26 -12.45
N ASN A 125 5.08 -18.61 -13.72
CA ASN A 125 4.95 -20.01 -14.10
C ASN A 125 6.31 -20.70 -13.99
N ILE A 126 6.43 -21.63 -13.05
CA ILE A 126 7.66 -22.37 -12.78
C ILE A 126 7.60 -23.82 -13.24
N SER A 127 6.48 -24.27 -13.78
CA SER A 127 6.28 -25.66 -14.21
C SER A 127 7.38 -26.19 -15.15
N PRO A 128 7.90 -25.42 -16.12
CA PRO A 128 8.98 -25.88 -16.98
C PRO A 128 10.33 -26.03 -16.27
N TYR A 129 10.51 -25.36 -15.13
CA TYR A 129 11.79 -25.23 -14.43
C TYR A 129 11.84 -26.05 -13.12
N LEU A 130 10.68 -26.46 -12.61
CA LEU A 130 10.53 -27.17 -11.35
C LEU A 130 10.84 -28.67 -11.51
N ARG A 131 11.68 -29.21 -10.62
CA ARG A 131 12.06 -30.63 -10.57
C ARG A 131 11.24 -31.34 -9.49
N LEU A 132 10.19 -32.03 -9.91
CA LEU A 132 9.30 -32.76 -8.99
C LEU A 132 9.96 -34.02 -8.45
N GLY A 133 9.81 -34.28 -7.15
CA GLY A 133 10.41 -35.43 -6.48
C GLY A 133 11.92 -35.32 -6.25
N ALA A 134 12.53 -34.19 -6.57
CA ALA A 134 13.94 -33.89 -6.38
C ALA A 134 14.14 -32.56 -5.63
N TRP A 135 15.38 -32.29 -5.24
CA TRP A 135 15.76 -30.99 -4.67
C TRP A 135 15.73 -29.90 -5.74
N ASN A 136 15.15 -28.76 -5.36
CA ASN A 136 15.08 -27.53 -6.13
C ASN A 136 15.85 -26.44 -5.40
N LYS A 137 16.44 -25.53 -6.17
CA LYS A 137 17.17 -24.36 -5.68
C LYS A 137 16.48 -23.09 -6.17
N LEU A 138 15.90 -22.32 -5.25
CA LEU A 138 15.40 -20.97 -5.50
C LEU A 138 16.46 -19.97 -5.04
N GLU A 139 16.77 -18.99 -5.88
CA GLU A 139 17.72 -17.92 -5.56
C GLU A 139 17.06 -16.57 -5.85
N LEU A 140 17.15 -15.66 -4.87
CA LEU A 140 16.72 -14.28 -4.98
C LEU A 140 17.97 -13.42 -4.86
N ALA A 141 18.51 -12.99 -6.00
CA ALA A 141 19.72 -12.20 -6.10
C ALA A 141 19.37 -10.71 -6.10
N PHE A 142 19.55 -10.05 -4.96
CA PHE A 142 19.26 -8.64 -4.78
C PHE A 142 20.45 -7.75 -5.13
N GLU A 143 20.12 -6.60 -5.72
CA GLU A 143 21.02 -5.48 -5.91
C GLU A 143 20.68 -4.35 -4.94
N SER A 144 21.71 -3.63 -4.50
CA SER A 144 21.57 -2.51 -3.56
C SER A 144 20.69 -1.39 -4.12
N THR A 145 19.51 -1.19 -3.54
CA THR A 145 18.57 -0.12 -3.90
C THR A 145 19.22 1.29 -3.81
N PRO A 146 19.98 1.65 -2.76
CA PRO A 146 20.70 2.94 -2.73
C PRO A 146 21.72 3.11 -3.87
N ARG A 147 22.47 2.05 -4.22
CA ARG A 147 23.39 2.10 -5.37
C ARG A 147 22.65 2.25 -6.69
N MET A 148 21.52 1.58 -6.85
CA MET A 148 20.66 1.72 -8.03
C MET A 148 20.10 3.13 -8.17
N ALA A 149 19.57 3.72 -7.09
CA ALA A 149 19.09 5.10 -7.07
C ALA A 149 20.18 6.09 -7.50
N LYS A 150 21.39 5.95 -6.94
CA LYS A 150 22.55 6.77 -7.32
C LYS A 150 22.97 6.56 -8.78
N SER A 151 23.00 5.32 -9.26
CA SER A 151 23.34 4.99 -10.66
C SER A 151 22.36 5.64 -11.64
N LEU A 152 21.05 5.57 -11.34
CA LEU A 152 20.00 6.20 -12.14
C LEU A 152 20.15 7.73 -12.18
N ALA A 153 20.44 8.36 -11.03
CA ALA A 153 20.71 9.79 -10.99
C ALA A 153 21.91 10.17 -11.87
N GLN A 154 23.02 9.42 -11.77
CA GLN A 154 24.20 9.63 -12.61
C GLN A 154 23.91 9.41 -14.10
N GLN A 155 23.04 8.45 -14.44
CA GLN A 155 22.61 8.22 -15.82
C GLN A 155 21.83 9.41 -16.36
N LEU A 156 20.88 9.96 -15.61
CA LEU A 156 20.12 11.15 -16.01
C LEU A 156 21.07 12.34 -16.25
N VAL A 157 22.03 12.58 -15.35
CA VAL A 157 23.04 13.63 -15.53
C VAL A 157 23.86 13.41 -16.81
N ARG A 158 24.34 12.19 -17.06
CA ARG A 158 25.11 11.86 -18.28
C ARG A 158 24.29 12.06 -19.57
N GLN A 159 22.99 11.88 -19.50
CA GLN A 159 22.07 12.07 -20.62
C GLN A 159 21.55 13.51 -20.74
N SER A 160 22.04 14.44 -19.91
CA SER A 160 21.54 15.81 -19.80
C SER A 160 20.03 15.88 -19.56
N LEU A 161 19.50 14.89 -18.84
CA LEU A 161 18.09 14.82 -18.44
C LEU A 161 17.91 15.39 -17.03
N TYR A 162 16.67 15.83 -16.77
CA TYR A 162 16.28 16.39 -15.48
C TYR A 162 16.37 15.34 -14.37
N VAL A 163 17.10 15.67 -13.29
CA VAL A 163 17.11 14.87 -12.05
C VAL A 163 16.08 15.47 -11.10
N PRO A 164 15.02 14.73 -10.72
CA PRO A 164 13.97 15.23 -9.85
C PRO A 164 14.49 15.50 -8.42
N PRO A 165 14.20 16.67 -7.82
CA PRO A 165 14.49 16.94 -6.41
C PRO A 165 13.49 16.27 -5.44
N PRO A 166 13.85 16.13 -4.16
CA PRO A 166 15.16 16.45 -3.60
C PRO A 166 16.19 15.39 -3.98
N SER A 167 17.46 15.78 -4.10
CA SER A 167 18.53 14.81 -4.33
C SER A 167 18.78 13.95 -3.10
N CYS A 168 18.75 14.55 -1.90
CA CYS A 168 18.92 13.88 -0.62
C CYS A 168 17.96 14.49 0.40
N TRP A 169 17.64 13.72 1.44
CA TRP A 169 16.93 14.25 2.60
C TRP A 169 17.81 15.20 3.42
N PRO A 170 17.22 16.05 4.28
CA PRO A 170 17.97 16.83 5.27
C PRO A 170 18.91 15.96 6.12
N ASP A 171 20.07 16.51 6.50
CA ASP A 171 21.14 15.77 7.20
C ASP A 171 20.67 15.13 8.52
N ASN A 172 19.76 15.80 9.22
CA ASN A 172 19.21 15.33 10.50
C ASN A 172 18.27 14.12 10.37
N TYR A 173 17.85 13.75 9.15
CA TYR A 173 17.11 12.51 8.93
C TYR A 173 18.03 11.29 8.97
N HIS A 174 19.35 11.51 8.86
CA HIS A 174 20.36 10.45 8.70
C HIS A 174 20.01 9.49 7.56
N GLY A 175 19.45 10.07 6.49
CA GLY A 175 18.82 9.38 5.38
C GLY A 175 19.75 9.10 4.19
N GLU A 176 19.14 8.54 3.14
CA GLU A 176 19.78 8.21 1.87
C GLU A 176 19.23 9.07 0.73
N CYS A 177 19.94 9.11 -0.39
CA CYS A 177 19.65 9.99 -1.52
C CYS A 177 18.86 9.31 -2.65
N HIS A 178 18.16 10.13 -3.44
CA HIS A 178 17.52 9.78 -4.72
C HIS A 178 16.42 8.70 -4.63
N VAL A 179 15.74 8.58 -3.49
CA VAL A 179 14.65 7.59 -3.30
C VAL A 179 13.51 7.77 -4.31
N ASN A 180 13.32 8.98 -4.82
CA ASN A 180 12.33 9.32 -5.83
C ASN A 180 12.62 8.78 -7.24
N LEU A 181 13.81 8.20 -7.47
CA LEU A 181 14.16 7.52 -8.72
C LEU A 181 13.87 6.01 -8.69
N VAL A 182 13.48 5.47 -7.54
CA VAL A 182 13.25 4.03 -7.35
C VAL A 182 11.87 3.79 -6.75
N ARG A 183 11.25 2.66 -7.11
CA ARG A 183 9.91 2.29 -6.62
C ARG A 183 10.03 1.38 -5.40
N THR A 184 10.23 1.99 -4.24
CA THR A 184 10.21 1.35 -2.92
C THR A 184 9.48 2.21 -1.88
N THR A 185 9.33 1.70 -0.66
CA THR A 185 8.82 2.45 0.51
C THR A 185 9.68 3.70 0.69
N GLN A 186 9.11 4.89 0.47
CA GLN A 186 9.92 6.12 0.43
C GLN A 186 10.60 6.40 1.79
N ALA A 187 9.89 6.18 2.89
CA ALA A 187 10.43 6.32 4.24
C ALA A 187 11.55 5.31 4.60
N SER A 188 11.77 4.27 3.79
CA SER A 188 12.91 3.36 4.00
C SER A 188 14.27 4.03 3.77
N PHE A 189 14.30 5.16 3.06
CA PHE A 189 15.49 6.00 2.89
C PHE A 189 15.63 7.07 3.99
N GLY A 190 14.82 6.97 5.06
CA GLY A 190 14.78 7.93 6.15
C GLY A 190 13.64 8.92 5.97
N TRP A 191 13.15 9.44 7.09
CA TRP A 191 12.09 10.45 7.15
C TRP A 191 12.24 11.28 8.43
N ASP A 192 11.47 12.36 8.59
CA ASP A 192 11.49 13.23 9.79
C ASP A 192 11.07 12.53 11.10
N TRP A 193 10.57 11.30 11.02
CA TRP A 193 10.22 10.43 12.16
C TRP A 193 10.87 9.04 12.10
N GLY A 194 11.54 8.71 11.00
CA GLY A 194 11.90 7.32 10.67
C GLY A 194 13.37 7.14 10.30
N PRO A 195 14.04 6.09 10.81
CA PRO A 195 15.40 5.78 10.41
C PRO A 195 15.45 5.29 8.97
N ALA A 196 16.55 5.57 8.28
CA ALA A 196 16.81 4.90 7.02
C ALA A 196 17.12 3.42 7.28
N PHE A 197 16.43 2.53 6.56
CA PHE A 197 16.74 1.11 6.41
C PHE A 197 16.34 0.66 5.01
N PRO A 198 17.13 0.99 3.97
CA PRO A 198 16.90 0.45 2.64
C PRO A 198 17.17 -1.06 2.69
N ILE A 199 16.11 -1.85 2.68
CA ILE A 199 16.20 -3.30 2.84
C ILE A 199 16.50 -4.00 1.51
N GLN A 200 17.03 -5.22 1.64
CA GLN A 200 16.99 -6.25 0.60
C GLN A 200 16.29 -7.47 1.21
N GLY A 201 15.21 -7.93 0.59
CA GLY A 201 14.40 -9.02 1.14
C GLY A 201 12.99 -9.09 0.56
N PHE A 202 12.11 -9.76 1.29
CA PHE A 202 10.73 -10.03 0.87
C PHE A 202 9.77 -9.84 2.05
N TRP A 203 8.60 -9.26 1.80
CA TRP A 203 7.66 -8.93 2.87
C TRP A 203 6.81 -10.11 3.33
N ARG A 204 6.75 -11.17 2.52
CA ARG A 204 6.18 -12.47 2.90
C ARG A 204 7.03 -13.59 2.35
N ILE A 205 7.02 -14.71 3.06
CA ILE A 205 7.71 -15.92 2.63
C ILE A 205 7.25 -16.34 1.22
N PRO A 206 8.16 -16.64 0.28
CA PRO A 206 7.79 -17.17 -1.03
C PRO A 206 6.92 -18.43 -0.95
N GLN A 207 6.02 -18.62 -1.92
CA GLN A 207 5.10 -19.76 -1.93
C GLN A 207 5.02 -20.41 -3.31
N ILE A 208 4.69 -21.70 -3.35
CA ILE A 208 4.39 -22.42 -4.60
C ILE A 208 2.91 -22.80 -4.60
N GLY A 209 2.17 -22.33 -5.59
CA GLY A 209 0.80 -22.78 -5.85
C GLY A 209 0.76 -23.86 -6.93
N PHE A 210 0.14 -25.00 -6.63
CA PHE A 210 -0.14 -26.07 -7.59
C PHE A 210 -1.59 -26.02 -8.06
N PHE A 211 -1.78 -26.11 -9.37
CA PHE A 211 -3.09 -26.01 -10.03
C PHE A 211 -3.31 -27.17 -11.00
N GLN A 212 -4.57 -27.63 -11.08
CA GLN A 212 -4.94 -28.77 -11.94
C GLN A 212 -4.92 -28.45 -13.43
N VAL A 213 -5.35 -27.24 -13.81
CA VAL A 213 -5.45 -26.77 -15.20
C VAL A 213 -4.72 -25.44 -15.31
N GLY A 214 -4.33 -25.06 -16.53
CA GLY A 214 -3.74 -23.76 -16.88
C GLY A 214 -4.65 -22.55 -16.68
N ALA A 215 -5.56 -22.57 -15.69
CA ALA A 215 -6.50 -21.51 -15.38
C ALA A 215 -6.69 -21.36 -13.87
N ARG A 216 -6.67 -20.13 -13.37
CA ARG A 216 -6.83 -19.77 -11.95
C ARG A 216 -7.42 -18.38 -11.78
N LEU A 217 -7.87 -18.06 -10.57
CA LEU A 217 -8.27 -16.70 -10.24
C LEU A 217 -7.02 -15.81 -10.17
N GLY A 218 -7.13 -14.61 -10.73
CA GLY A 218 -6.18 -13.53 -10.52
C GLY A 218 -6.35 -12.91 -9.14
N GLU A 219 -5.69 -11.78 -8.94
CA GLU A 219 -5.84 -11.02 -7.69
C GLU A 219 -6.86 -9.89 -7.82
N GLY A 220 -7.17 -9.50 -9.05
CA GLY A 220 -8.14 -8.47 -9.33
C GLY A 220 -9.57 -8.90 -9.03
N LEU A 221 -10.21 -8.19 -8.10
CA LEU A 221 -11.65 -8.20 -7.92
C LEU A 221 -12.15 -6.76 -7.79
N LYS A 222 -13.03 -6.35 -8.70
CA LYS A 222 -13.79 -5.10 -8.57
C LYS A 222 -15.24 -5.40 -8.26
N PHE A 223 -15.78 -4.69 -7.26
CA PHE A 223 -17.17 -4.78 -6.82
C PHE A 223 -17.83 -3.42 -7.03
N TYR A 224 -18.93 -3.41 -7.77
CA TYR A 224 -19.65 -2.21 -8.20
C TYR A 224 -21.08 -2.22 -7.63
N PRO A 225 -21.28 -1.75 -6.38
CA PRO A 225 -22.61 -1.56 -5.83
C PRO A 225 -23.21 -0.25 -6.38
N SER A 226 -24.48 -0.26 -6.76
CA SER A 226 -25.18 0.94 -7.21
C SER A 226 -26.53 1.04 -6.53
N LEU A 227 -26.83 2.20 -5.94
CA LEU A 227 -28.09 2.45 -5.26
C LEU A 227 -29.09 3.07 -6.24
N LEU A 228 -30.30 2.56 -6.22
CA LEU A 228 -31.46 3.17 -6.86
C LEU A 228 -32.48 3.53 -5.80
N HIS A 229 -32.81 4.82 -5.71
CA HIS A 229 -33.84 5.29 -4.80
C HIS A 229 -35.24 5.09 -5.42
N SER A 230 -36.04 4.20 -4.83
CA SER A 230 -37.41 3.94 -5.27
C SER A 230 -38.42 4.60 -4.32
N LYS A 231 -39.30 5.43 -4.86
CA LYS A 231 -40.38 6.08 -4.09
C LYS A 231 -41.31 5.07 -3.40
N MET A 232 -41.46 3.86 -3.94
CA MET A 232 -42.36 2.84 -3.39
C MET A 232 -41.66 1.75 -2.57
N GLN A 233 -40.39 1.44 -2.86
CA GLN A 233 -39.69 0.28 -2.29
C GLN A 233 -38.44 0.67 -1.48
N GLY A 234 -38.19 1.97 -1.29
CA GLY A 234 -37.00 2.46 -0.60
C GLY A 234 -35.72 2.26 -1.41
N ASN A 235 -34.62 1.98 -0.71
CA ASN A 235 -33.31 1.75 -1.32
C ASN A 235 -33.25 0.36 -1.99
N LEU A 236 -33.02 0.35 -3.30
CA LEU A 236 -32.84 -0.87 -4.09
C LEU A 236 -31.39 -0.92 -4.60
N TRP A 237 -30.69 -2.02 -4.33
CA TRP A 237 -29.29 -2.15 -4.70
C TRP A 237 -29.08 -3.06 -5.91
N THR A 238 -28.19 -2.65 -6.80
CA THR A 238 -27.58 -3.51 -7.83
C THR A 238 -26.16 -3.86 -7.41
N ALA A 239 -25.76 -5.11 -7.67
CA ALA A 239 -24.39 -5.56 -7.47
C ALA A 239 -23.83 -6.22 -8.73
N ASP A 240 -22.68 -5.70 -9.15
CA ASP A 240 -21.93 -6.13 -10.32
C ASP A 240 -20.48 -6.41 -9.89
N VAL A 241 -19.86 -7.45 -10.44
CA VAL A 241 -18.45 -7.79 -10.17
C VAL A 241 -17.65 -7.98 -11.44
N LEU A 242 -16.37 -7.65 -11.37
CA LEU A 242 -15.36 -8.00 -12.37
C LEU A 242 -14.30 -8.86 -11.69
N VAL A 243 -14.12 -10.07 -12.18
CA VAL A 243 -13.15 -11.03 -11.64
C VAL A 243 -12.03 -11.24 -12.65
N GLU A 244 -10.79 -11.06 -12.22
CA GLU A 244 -9.62 -11.41 -13.00
C GLU A 244 -9.45 -12.94 -13.02
N VAL A 245 -9.33 -13.52 -14.21
CA VAL A 245 -9.00 -14.92 -14.42
C VAL A 245 -7.73 -14.99 -15.26
N LEU A 246 -6.72 -15.71 -14.76
CA LEU A 246 -5.49 -15.96 -15.50
C LEU A 246 -5.61 -17.30 -16.21
N VAL A 247 -5.43 -17.31 -17.53
CA VAL A 247 -5.54 -18.51 -18.37
C VAL A 247 -4.31 -18.66 -19.27
N GLN A 248 -3.97 -19.90 -19.60
CA GLN A 248 -3.06 -20.23 -20.69
C GLN A 248 -3.81 -20.72 -21.93
N ALA A 249 -3.16 -20.55 -23.10
CA ALA A 249 -3.72 -20.53 -24.46
C ALA A 249 -4.50 -21.78 -24.94
N SER A 250 -4.72 -22.78 -24.10
CA SER A 250 -5.39 -24.05 -24.44
C SER A 250 -6.31 -24.56 -23.33
N SER A 251 -6.98 -23.67 -22.60
CA SER A 251 -7.97 -24.08 -21.59
C SER A 251 -9.33 -24.46 -22.22
N PRO A 252 -10.11 -25.36 -21.59
CA PRO A 252 -11.48 -25.69 -22.00
C PRO A 252 -12.45 -24.53 -21.69
N ILE A 253 -13.74 -24.68 -21.99
CA ILE A 253 -14.77 -23.75 -21.47
C ILE A 253 -14.69 -23.70 -19.94
N LEU A 254 -14.50 -22.50 -19.42
CA LEU A 254 -14.44 -22.20 -18.00
C LEU A 254 -15.75 -21.55 -17.56
N CYS A 255 -16.11 -21.74 -16.30
CA CYS A 255 -17.28 -21.13 -15.70
C CYS A 255 -16.91 -20.51 -14.36
N LEU A 256 -17.28 -19.24 -14.20
CA LEU A 256 -17.16 -18.51 -12.96
C LEU A 256 -18.49 -18.57 -12.21
N GLU A 257 -18.46 -19.06 -10.98
CA GLU A 257 -19.61 -19.06 -10.07
C GLU A 257 -19.36 -18.04 -8.97
N VAL A 258 -20.23 -17.04 -8.88
CA VAL A 258 -20.13 -15.98 -7.88
C VAL A 258 -21.38 -15.95 -7.03
N GLN A 259 -21.20 -15.98 -5.72
CA GLN A 259 -22.29 -15.92 -4.75
C GLN A 259 -21.97 -14.93 -3.66
N LEU A 260 -22.91 -14.03 -3.40
CA LEU A 260 -22.89 -13.20 -2.21
C LEU A 260 -23.65 -13.92 -1.10
N ALA A 261 -22.95 -14.26 -0.02
CA ALA A 261 -23.55 -14.89 1.15
C ALA A 261 -24.68 -14.01 1.69
N ASP A 262 -25.71 -14.65 2.24
CA ASP A 262 -26.88 -14.04 2.91
C ASP A 262 -27.85 -13.25 2.01
N LEU A 263 -27.42 -12.79 0.84
CA LEU A 263 -28.27 -12.07 -0.13
C LEU A 263 -28.70 -12.90 -1.34
N MET A 264 -28.04 -14.04 -1.58
CA MET A 264 -28.30 -14.89 -2.74
C MET A 264 -28.44 -16.37 -2.36
N HIS A 265 -29.56 -17.00 -2.74
CA HIS A 265 -29.80 -18.43 -2.53
C HIS A 265 -28.97 -19.32 -3.47
N LEU A 266 -28.67 -18.86 -4.68
CA LEU A 266 -27.92 -19.61 -5.69
C LEU A 266 -26.81 -18.74 -6.29
N PRO A 267 -25.65 -19.33 -6.63
CA PRO A 267 -24.58 -18.62 -7.32
C PRO A 267 -25.02 -18.17 -8.73
N LYS A 268 -24.50 -17.03 -9.17
CA LYS A 268 -24.53 -16.64 -10.59
C LYS A 268 -23.39 -17.32 -11.31
N ARG A 269 -23.71 -18.04 -12.39
CA ARG A 269 -22.76 -18.78 -13.21
C ARG A 269 -22.58 -18.09 -14.55
N ASN A 270 -21.35 -17.72 -14.90
CA ASN A 270 -20.99 -17.15 -16.20
C ASN A 270 -19.90 -18.01 -16.85
N CYS A 271 -20.19 -18.61 -18.01
CA CYS A 271 -19.25 -19.48 -18.72
C CYS A 271 -18.67 -18.78 -19.95
N PHE A 272 -17.38 -18.98 -20.20
CA PHE A 272 -16.64 -18.30 -21.25
C PHE A 272 -15.60 -19.23 -21.90
N LEU A 273 -15.29 -18.95 -23.16
CA LEU A 273 -14.22 -19.64 -23.90
C LEU A 273 -12.88 -18.98 -23.57
N SER A 274 -11.89 -19.79 -23.24
CA SER A 274 -10.49 -19.36 -23.20
C SER A 274 -9.85 -19.50 -24.58
N GLY A 275 -9.74 -18.40 -25.34
CA GLY A 275 -9.03 -18.29 -26.63
C GLY A 275 -9.53 -17.05 -27.40
N TRP A 276 -8.78 -16.35 -28.25
CA TRP A 276 -7.48 -16.52 -28.91
C TRP A 276 -7.01 -15.11 -29.33
N GLN A 277 -5.92 -14.55 -28.76
CA GLN A 277 -5.03 -13.56 -29.40
C GLN A 277 -3.65 -13.70 -28.74
N GLY A 278 -2.61 -13.90 -29.56
CA GLY A 278 -1.30 -14.38 -29.13
C GLY A 278 -0.56 -13.47 -28.16
N MET A 279 -0.15 -14.02 -27.02
CA MET A 279 1.12 -13.86 -26.28
C MET A 279 0.98 -14.52 -24.90
N ASP A 280 2.11 -14.81 -24.24
CA ASP A 280 2.20 -15.52 -22.96
C ASP A 280 1.30 -14.95 -21.83
N ASN A 281 0.63 -15.84 -21.09
CA ASN A 281 -0.27 -15.57 -19.94
C ASN A 281 -1.38 -14.52 -20.18
N LEU A 282 -2.54 -14.97 -20.66
CA LEU A 282 -3.72 -14.14 -20.84
C LEU A 282 -4.40 -13.87 -19.48
N SER A 283 -4.43 -12.62 -19.04
CA SER A 283 -5.34 -12.15 -17.99
C SER A 283 -6.66 -11.74 -18.64
N MET A 284 -7.77 -12.27 -18.16
CA MET A 284 -9.12 -11.99 -18.65
C MET A 284 -9.98 -11.40 -17.54
N ASP A 285 -10.73 -10.36 -17.87
CA ASP A 285 -11.72 -9.78 -16.97
C ASP A 285 -13.09 -10.37 -17.25
N ILE A 286 -13.63 -11.11 -16.29
CA ILE A 286 -14.92 -11.77 -16.41
C ILE A 286 -15.98 -10.99 -15.62
N PRO A 287 -16.88 -10.27 -16.29
CA PRO A 287 -17.95 -9.54 -15.62
C PRO A 287 -19.10 -10.47 -15.22
N VAL A 288 -19.67 -10.26 -14.04
CA VAL A 288 -20.85 -10.99 -13.55
C VAL A 288 -21.79 -10.03 -12.86
N ARG A 289 -23.06 -9.99 -13.31
CA ARG A 289 -24.14 -9.34 -12.58
C ARG A 289 -24.68 -10.28 -11.50
N LEU A 290 -24.55 -9.89 -10.23
CA LEU A 290 -25.01 -10.69 -9.10
C LEU A 290 -26.54 -10.61 -8.96
N PHE A 291 -27.07 -9.40 -8.97
CA PHE A 291 -28.50 -9.11 -8.94
C PHE A 291 -28.77 -7.68 -9.37
N ASN A 292 -30.03 -7.39 -9.72
CA ASN A 292 -30.53 -6.05 -10.00
C ASN A 292 -31.71 -5.77 -9.05
N ARG A 293 -31.75 -4.57 -8.47
CA ARG A 293 -32.85 -4.08 -7.60
C ARG A 293 -33.17 -5.02 -6.43
N CYS A 294 -32.15 -5.40 -5.67
CA CYS A 294 -32.31 -6.15 -4.44
C CYS A 294 -32.76 -5.22 -3.30
N PRO A 295 -33.94 -5.44 -2.69
CA PRO A 295 -34.36 -4.72 -1.49
C PRO A 295 -33.67 -5.27 -0.24
N ASN A 296 -33.81 -4.58 0.90
CA ASN A 296 -33.37 -5.04 2.23
C ASN A 296 -31.86 -5.34 2.36
N VAL A 297 -31.03 -4.77 1.49
CA VAL A 297 -29.57 -4.79 1.66
C VAL A 297 -29.21 -3.88 2.82
N ARG A 298 -28.50 -4.43 3.82
CA ARG A 298 -27.91 -3.65 4.90
C ARG A 298 -26.65 -2.97 4.41
N GLU A 299 -26.60 -1.66 4.58
CA GLU A 299 -25.52 -0.82 4.06
C GLU A 299 -24.29 -0.84 4.98
N TRP A 300 -23.14 -0.60 4.37
CA TRP A 300 -21.91 -0.33 5.10
C TRP A 300 -21.92 1.13 5.57
N TRP A 301 -21.54 1.35 6.84
CA TRP A 301 -21.45 2.67 7.46
C TRP A 301 -20.12 2.81 8.22
N PRO A 302 -19.55 4.02 8.29
CA PRO A 302 -18.39 4.29 9.12
C PRO A 302 -18.66 4.08 10.61
N ASN A 303 -17.58 3.91 11.38
CA ASN A 303 -17.60 3.73 12.83
C ASN A 303 -18.33 4.88 13.53
N GLY A 304 -19.15 4.55 14.53
CA GLY A 304 -19.99 5.50 15.28
C GLY A 304 -21.41 5.68 14.74
N ILE A 305 -21.83 4.91 13.73
CA ILE A 305 -23.21 4.92 13.21
C ILE A 305 -23.87 3.58 13.56
N GLU A 306 -24.99 3.61 14.29
CA GLU A 306 -25.64 2.43 14.90
C GLU A 306 -26.00 1.33 13.88
N SER A 307 -26.36 1.71 12.65
CA SER A 307 -26.79 0.80 11.60
C SER A 307 -25.66 0.12 10.83
N GLY A 308 -24.40 0.17 11.27
CA GLY A 308 -23.29 -0.49 10.60
C GLY A 308 -21.98 -0.43 11.38
N PRO A 309 -20.86 -0.91 10.81
CA PRO A 309 -20.67 -1.38 9.42
C PRO A 309 -21.24 -2.77 9.11
N TYR A 310 -21.85 -2.96 7.93
CA TYR A 310 -22.18 -4.28 7.38
C TYR A 310 -21.30 -4.65 6.18
N VAL A 311 -20.73 -5.86 6.22
CA VAL A 311 -19.96 -6.46 5.13
C VAL A 311 -20.47 -7.86 4.84
N TYR A 312 -20.39 -8.26 3.57
CA TYR A 312 -20.88 -9.54 3.06
C TYR A 312 -19.72 -10.36 2.53
N ASN A 313 -19.81 -11.68 2.68
CA ASN A 313 -18.85 -12.60 2.09
C ASN A 313 -19.22 -12.87 0.63
N LEU A 314 -18.36 -12.49 -0.30
CA LEU A 314 -18.45 -12.83 -1.72
C LEU A 314 -17.58 -14.06 -1.98
N HIS A 315 -18.21 -15.17 -2.35
CA HIS A 315 -17.53 -16.40 -2.75
C HIS A 315 -17.42 -16.46 -4.26
N VAL A 316 -16.22 -16.75 -4.75
CA VAL A 316 -15.91 -16.91 -6.17
C VAL A 316 -15.33 -18.29 -6.38
N LYS A 317 -15.85 -19.04 -7.34
CA LYS A 317 -15.32 -20.34 -7.76
C LYS A 317 -15.08 -20.33 -9.26
N LEU A 318 -13.91 -20.78 -9.68
CA LEU A 318 -13.61 -21.07 -11.06
C LEU A 318 -13.76 -22.57 -11.28
N THR A 319 -14.54 -22.95 -12.29
CA THR A 319 -14.86 -24.34 -12.60
C THR A 319 -14.70 -24.59 -14.10
N THR A 320 -14.62 -25.86 -14.50
CA THR A 320 -14.83 -26.26 -15.89
C THR A 320 -16.33 -26.25 -16.23
N ALA A 321 -16.67 -26.34 -17.53
CA ALA A 321 -18.06 -26.50 -17.97
C ALA A 321 -18.81 -27.66 -17.29
N HIS A 322 -18.10 -28.75 -16.95
CA HIS A 322 -18.66 -29.93 -16.28
C HIS A 322 -18.65 -29.86 -14.75
N GLY A 323 -18.25 -28.72 -14.15
CA GLY A 323 -18.33 -28.48 -12.71
C GLY A 323 -17.11 -28.91 -11.90
N LEU A 324 -16.01 -29.33 -12.53
CA LEU A 324 -14.74 -29.55 -11.83
C LEU A 324 -14.23 -28.21 -11.29
N LEU A 325 -14.01 -28.12 -9.97
CA LEU A 325 -13.47 -26.95 -9.30
C LEU A 325 -11.97 -26.79 -9.60
N LEU A 326 -11.59 -25.64 -10.16
CA LEU A 326 -10.21 -25.30 -10.49
C LEU A 326 -9.58 -24.39 -9.43
N ASP A 327 -10.32 -23.38 -8.98
CA ASP A 327 -9.85 -22.41 -8.01
C ASP A 327 -11.03 -21.78 -7.25
N ARG A 328 -10.76 -21.20 -6.07
CA ARG A 328 -11.74 -20.46 -5.29
C ARG A 328 -11.10 -19.34 -4.48
N ALA A 329 -11.84 -18.25 -4.36
CA ALA A 329 -11.48 -17.14 -3.51
C ALA A 329 -12.70 -16.65 -2.73
N SER A 330 -12.45 -15.93 -1.64
CA SER A 330 -13.50 -15.28 -0.86
C SER A 330 -13.07 -13.86 -0.54
N TYR A 331 -14.02 -12.94 -0.60
CA TYR A 331 -13.81 -11.50 -0.44
C TYR A 331 -14.85 -10.91 0.48
N ARG A 332 -14.53 -9.78 1.11
CA ARG A 332 -15.49 -9.00 1.90
C ARG A 332 -15.86 -7.75 1.13
N VAL A 333 -17.14 -7.61 0.84
CA VAL A 333 -17.68 -6.46 0.10
C VAL A 333 -18.74 -5.76 0.94
N GLY A 334 -18.97 -4.48 0.68
CA GLY A 334 -20.00 -3.70 1.36
C GLY A 334 -20.77 -2.84 0.38
N PHE A 335 -22.02 -2.55 0.71
CA PHE A 335 -22.90 -1.69 -0.09
C PHE A 335 -22.89 -0.30 0.51
N ARG A 336 -22.34 0.66 -0.21
CA ARG A 336 -22.44 2.06 0.16
C ARG A 336 -22.21 2.97 -1.04
N GLU A 337 -22.80 4.15 -1.00
CA GLU A 337 -22.41 5.26 -1.85
C GLU A 337 -21.41 6.13 -1.08
N VAL A 338 -20.38 6.62 -1.78
CA VAL A 338 -19.49 7.64 -1.22
C VAL A 338 -19.34 8.77 -2.21
N GLU A 339 -19.39 9.99 -1.70
CA GLU A 339 -19.20 11.21 -2.47
C GLU A 339 -18.24 12.11 -1.71
N LEU A 340 -17.23 12.63 -2.40
CA LEU A 340 -16.48 13.79 -1.93
C LEU A 340 -17.17 15.03 -2.50
N VAL A 341 -17.75 15.84 -1.63
CA VAL A 341 -18.56 17.01 -2.01
C VAL A 341 -17.66 18.24 -2.09
N GLU A 342 -17.55 18.80 -3.30
CA GLU A 342 -16.76 19.99 -3.62
C GLU A 342 -17.64 21.06 -4.30
N GLN A 343 -18.57 21.66 -3.56
CA GLN A 343 -19.55 22.61 -4.08
C GLN A 343 -19.16 24.05 -3.74
N PRO A 344 -19.21 25.01 -4.69
CA PRO A 344 -18.95 26.42 -4.40
C PRO A 344 -19.87 26.95 -3.29
N ILE A 345 -19.32 27.77 -2.40
CA ILE A 345 -20.04 28.43 -1.33
C ILE A 345 -20.15 29.91 -1.69
N GLN A 346 -21.39 30.36 -1.89
CA GLN A 346 -21.69 31.78 -2.11
C GLN A 346 -22.54 32.28 -0.95
N ILE A 347 -22.10 33.35 -0.31
CA ILE A 347 -22.85 34.03 0.75
C ILE A 347 -23.25 35.40 0.23
N SER A 348 -24.54 35.71 0.30
CA SER A 348 -25.05 37.05 0.04
C SER A 348 -24.81 37.90 1.28
N SER A 349 -23.97 38.93 1.15
CA SER A 349 -23.78 39.97 2.16
C SER A 349 -23.86 41.34 1.50
N ASN A 350 -24.76 42.19 1.99
CA ASN A 350 -24.99 43.55 1.49
C ASN A 350 -25.19 43.66 -0.05
N GLY A 351 -25.89 42.70 -0.66
CA GLY A 351 -26.21 42.73 -2.09
C GLY A 351 -25.05 42.33 -3.02
N SER A 352 -23.89 41.98 -2.47
CA SER A 352 -22.75 41.40 -3.21
C SER A 352 -22.62 39.90 -2.91
N LEU A 353 -22.44 39.08 -3.95
CA LEU A 353 -22.09 37.67 -3.80
C LEU A 353 -20.59 37.58 -3.50
N GLN A 354 -20.23 37.17 -2.28
CA GLN A 354 -18.84 36.89 -1.94
C GLN A 354 -18.51 35.41 -2.20
N ASP A 355 -17.36 35.17 -2.82
CA ASP A 355 -16.79 33.84 -3.02
C ASP A 355 -16.16 33.37 -1.70
N PHE A 356 -16.72 32.32 -1.11
CA PHE A 356 -16.21 31.67 0.10
C PHE A 356 -15.53 30.33 -0.21
N GLY A 357 -15.08 30.12 -1.45
CA GLY A 357 -14.43 28.91 -1.87
C GLY A 357 -15.42 27.77 -2.11
N SER A 358 -15.07 26.55 -1.72
CA SER A 358 -15.92 25.37 -1.91
C SER A 358 -15.95 24.50 -0.68
N THR A 359 -17.03 23.72 -0.51
CA THR A 359 -17.05 22.65 0.47
C THR A 359 -15.97 21.60 0.18
N PHE A 360 -15.61 20.83 1.20
CA PHE A 360 -14.79 19.63 1.06
C PHE A 360 -15.13 18.67 2.20
N PHE A 361 -16.04 17.73 1.96
CA PHE A 361 -16.43 16.74 2.97
C PHE A 361 -16.96 15.47 2.33
N PHE A 362 -16.98 14.38 3.10
CA PHE A 362 -17.50 13.11 2.65
C PHE A 362 -18.99 12.96 2.96
N LYS A 363 -19.77 12.49 1.99
CA LYS A 363 -21.07 11.87 2.25
C LYS A 363 -20.95 10.36 2.11
N VAL A 364 -21.53 9.63 3.05
CA VAL A 364 -21.71 8.17 2.94
C VAL A 364 -23.20 7.88 3.00
N ASN A 365 -23.71 7.17 1.98
CA ASN A 365 -25.14 6.89 1.79
C ASN A 365 -26.03 8.14 1.94
N GLY A 366 -25.56 9.26 1.37
CA GLY A 366 -26.26 10.55 1.38
C GLY A 366 -26.06 11.41 2.64
N LEU A 367 -25.51 10.88 3.73
CA LEU A 367 -25.28 11.63 4.97
C LEU A 367 -23.87 12.21 5.03
N PRO A 368 -23.69 13.52 5.34
CA PRO A 368 -22.39 14.08 5.66
C PRO A 368 -21.74 13.39 6.85
N VAL A 369 -20.47 13.00 6.72
CA VAL A 369 -19.69 12.38 7.78
C VAL A 369 -18.49 13.25 8.10
N PHE A 370 -18.39 13.72 9.34
CA PHE A 370 -17.19 14.37 9.83
C PHE A 370 -16.08 13.32 10.05
N ALA A 371 -14.97 13.46 9.33
CA ALA A 371 -13.83 12.56 9.45
C ALA A 371 -13.08 12.84 10.76
N LYS A 372 -12.90 11.78 11.57
CA LYS A 372 -12.15 11.79 12.83
C LYS A 372 -11.09 10.71 12.75
N GLY A 373 -9.83 11.10 12.78
CA GLY A 373 -8.79 10.17 12.38
C GLY A 373 -7.37 10.66 12.56
N SER A 374 -6.47 9.85 12.01
CA SER A 374 -5.04 10.10 11.98
C SER A 374 -4.42 9.53 10.69
N ASN A 375 -3.16 9.87 10.45
CA ASN A 375 -2.38 9.31 9.35
C ASN A 375 -1.73 7.99 9.81
N TRP A 376 -1.74 7.00 8.92
CA TRP A 376 -1.16 5.68 9.08
C TRP A 376 0.15 5.59 8.30
N ILE A 377 1.23 5.30 9.01
CA ILE A 377 2.56 5.05 8.47
C ILE A 377 2.91 3.55 8.62
N PRO A 378 3.94 3.04 7.90
CA PRO A 378 4.38 1.66 8.08
C PRO A 378 4.73 1.39 9.55
N GLN A 379 4.11 0.36 10.15
CA GLN A 379 4.40 0.00 11.55
C GLN A 379 5.83 -0.53 11.77
N ARG A 380 6.48 -0.95 10.69
CA ARG A 380 7.86 -1.40 10.65
C ARG A 380 8.46 -1.17 9.26
N LEU A 381 9.75 -0.91 9.22
CA LEU A 381 10.54 -0.82 7.97
C LEU A 381 11.26 -2.14 7.65
N LEU A 382 11.41 -3.02 8.65
CA LEU A 382 12.12 -4.29 8.55
C LEU A 382 11.12 -5.46 8.60
N PRO A 383 10.83 -6.16 7.49
CA PRO A 383 9.86 -7.25 7.46
C PRO A 383 10.24 -8.44 8.34
N GLY A 384 11.53 -8.70 8.53
CA GLY A 384 12.03 -9.77 9.39
C GLY A 384 12.07 -9.42 10.88
N LYS A 385 11.84 -8.15 11.23
CA LYS A 385 11.93 -7.69 12.62
C LYS A 385 10.63 -7.99 13.37
N HIS A 386 10.78 -8.63 14.52
CA HIS A 386 9.69 -8.83 15.46
C HIS A 386 9.13 -7.47 15.92
N PRO A 387 7.80 -7.28 16.02
CA PRO A 387 7.13 -6.04 16.45
C PRO A 387 7.39 -5.63 17.93
N GLY A 388 8.48 -6.10 18.55
CA GLY A 388 8.87 -5.79 19.92
C GLY A 388 8.07 -6.60 20.95
N LEU A 389 7.27 -5.92 21.76
CA LEU A 389 6.58 -6.47 22.94
C LEU A 389 5.28 -7.23 22.62
N TYR A 390 4.86 -7.29 21.36
CA TYR A 390 3.67 -8.03 20.97
C TYR A 390 3.80 -9.51 21.36
N ARG A 391 2.76 -10.08 21.95
CA ARG A 391 2.72 -11.50 22.33
C ARG A 391 1.68 -12.22 21.49
N VAL A 392 2.06 -13.36 20.95
CA VAL A 392 1.13 -14.27 20.27
C VAL A 392 -0.05 -14.57 21.18
N ARG A 393 -1.26 -14.43 20.64
CA ARG A 393 -2.52 -14.71 21.32
C ARG A 393 -2.50 -16.15 21.85
N PRO A 394 -2.92 -16.37 23.12
CA PRO A 394 -3.08 -17.71 23.66
C PRO A 394 -4.00 -18.54 22.74
N ASN A 395 -3.60 -19.79 22.44
CA ASN A 395 -4.33 -20.72 21.58
C ASN A 395 -4.47 -20.28 20.10
N SER A 396 -3.59 -19.42 19.59
CA SER A 396 -3.55 -19.12 18.15
C SER A 396 -3.33 -20.41 17.35
N SER A 397 -4.24 -20.68 16.41
CA SER A 397 -4.10 -21.80 15.46
C SER A 397 -3.02 -21.55 14.39
N SER A 398 -2.49 -20.33 14.31
CA SER A 398 -1.40 -19.95 13.43
C SER A 398 -0.53 -18.86 14.10
N PRO A 399 0.42 -19.25 14.97
CA PRO A 399 1.31 -18.30 15.65
C PRO A 399 2.08 -17.39 14.70
N VAL A 400 2.54 -17.93 13.56
CA VAL A 400 3.28 -17.19 12.53
C VAL A 400 2.44 -16.05 11.97
N GLN A 401 1.19 -16.34 11.54
CA GLN A 401 0.28 -15.33 11.02
C GLN A 401 -0.10 -14.28 12.07
N ASP A 402 -0.22 -14.72 13.33
CA ASP A 402 -0.51 -13.84 14.44
C ASP A 402 0.61 -12.83 14.69
N MET A 403 1.87 -13.26 14.59
CA MET A 403 3.03 -12.36 14.69
C MET A 403 3.11 -11.39 13.52
N GLU A 404 2.71 -11.81 12.30
CA GLU A 404 2.74 -10.96 11.12
C GLU A 404 1.65 -9.88 11.12
N THR A 405 0.45 -10.19 11.59
CA THR A 405 -0.73 -9.31 11.45
C THR A 405 -1.25 -8.74 12.76
N GLY A 406 -0.97 -9.39 13.88
CA GLY A 406 -1.50 -9.07 15.21
C GLY A 406 -1.25 -7.64 15.69
N PRO A 407 -0.02 -7.09 15.60
CA PRO A 407 0.24 -5.69 15.99
C PRO A 407 -0.61 -4.70 15.19
N MET A 408 -0.78 -4.94 13.88
CA MET A 408 -1.62 -4.13 13.03
C MET A 408 -3.10 -4.25 13.41
N GLU A 409 -3.58 -5.46 13.73
CA GLU A 409 -4.94 -5.63 14.24
C GLU A 409 -5.18 -4.85 15.54
N GLU A 410 -4.22 -4.89 16.47
CA GLU A 410 -4.33 -4.24 17.77
C GLU A 410 -4.43 -2.71 17.64
N VAL A 411 -3.59 -2.11 16.80
CA VAL A 411 -3.65 -0.66 16.54
C VAL A 411 -4.96 -0.27 15.84
N LEU A 412 -5.41 -1.02 14.83
CA LEU A 412 -6.67 -0.74 14.15
C LEU A 412 -7.88 -0.85 15.08
N ARG A 413 -7.92 -1.88 15.94
CA ARG A 413 -8.98 -2.03 16.93
C ARG A 413 -8.95 -0.91 17.95
N SER A 414 -7.75 -0.52 18.40
CA SER A 414 -7.57 0.60 19.32
C SER A 414 -8.10 1.91 18.73
N ALA A 415 -7.78 2.20 17.46
CA ALA A 415 -8.33 3.34 16.74
C ALA A 415 -9.88 3.30 16.68
N ALA A 416 -10.46 2.16 16.30
CA ALA A 416 -11.91 2.01 16.27
C ALA A 416 -12.57 2.24 17.64
N MET A 417 -11.96 1.71 18.72
CA MET A 417 -12.49 1.86 20.08
C MET A 417 -12.53 3.31 20.55
N VAL A 418 -11.59 4.16 20.14
CA VAL A 418 -11.58 5.60 20.47
C VAL A 418 -12.43 6.45 19.52
N GLY A 419 -13.24 5.81 18.67
CA GLY A 419 -14.18 6.50 17.78
C GLY A 419 -13.57 7.06 16.50
N THR A 420 -12.35 6.62 16.14
CA THR A 420 -11.77 6.89 14.81
C THR A 420 -12.68 6.28 13.75
N ASN A 421 -13.05 7.11 12.77
CA ASN A 421 -13.84 6.68 11.62
C ASN A 421 -13.10 6.86 10.28
N MET A 422 -11.90 7.46 10.28
CA MET A 422 -11.04 7.57 9.11
C MET A 422 -9.56 7.36 9.47
N LEU A 423 -8.82 6.66 8.62
CA LEU A 423 -7.36 6.64 8.61
C LEU A 423 -6.86 6.99 7.22
N ARG A 424 -5.76 7.74 7.13
CA ARG A 424 -5.08 8.01 5.86
C ARG A 424 -3.84 7.15 5.73
N VAL A 425 -3.82 6.22 4.77
CA VAL A 425 -2.62 5.44 4.46
C VAL A 425 -1.69 6.33 3.63
N TRP A 426 -0.66 6.85 4.30
CA TRP A 426 0.21 7.92 3.81
C TRP A 426 1.17 7.47 2.69
N GLY A 427 1.37 8.34 1.70
CA GLY A 427 2.03 8.03 0.43
C GLY A 427 3.53 7.72 0.46
N GLY A 428 4.28 8.02 1.52
CA GLY A 428 5.68 7.58 1.59
C GLY A 428 5.85 6.21 2.26
N GLY A 429 4.74 5.58 2.65
CA GLY A 429 4.69 4.27 3.27
C GLY A 429 4.56 3.13 2.27
N ARG A 430 3.61 2.24 2.53
CA ARG A 430 3.31 1.05 1.71
C ARG A 430 1.81 0.96 1.46
N TYR A 431 1.45 0.34 0.34
CA TYR A 431 0.12 -0.24 0.22
C TYR A 431 -0.01 -1.34 1.27
N GLU A 432 -1.02 -1.27 2.12
CA GLU A 432 -1.13 -2.19 3.24
C GLU A 432 -1.54 -3.60 2.80
N SER A 433 -1.40 -4.56 3.72
CA SER A 433 -1.86 -5.92 3.46
C SER A 433 -3.37 -5.96 3.22
N ARG A 434 -3.87 -6.93 2.44
CA ARG A 434 -5.32 -7.13 2.25
C ARG A 434 -6.08 -7.24 3.58
N HIS A 435 -5.45 -7.85 4.59
CA HIS A 435 -6.02 -8.02 5.92
C HIS A 435 -6.27 -6.69 6.65
N PHE A 436 -5.40 -5.69 6.44
CA PHE A 436 -5.60 -4.33 6.95
C PHE A 436 -6.93 -3.74 6.44
N TYR A 437 -7.15 -3.75 5.12
CA TYR A 437 -8.37 -3.20 4.53
C TYR A 437 -9.63 -4.01 4.86
N ASP A 438 -9.51 -5.34 4.96
CA ASP A 438 -10.58 -6.21 5.44
C ASP A 438 -10.95 -5.90 6.90
N LEU A 439 -9.98 -5.59 7.75
CA LEU A 439 -10.23 -5.20 9.14
C LEU A 439 -10.80 -3.78 9.21
N ALA A 440 -10.25 -2.81 8.49
CA ALA A 440 -10.80 -1.46 8.38
C ALA A 440 -12.28 -1.48 7.93
N SER A 441 -12.59 -2.30 6.92
CA SER A 441 -13.97 -2.49 6.44
C SER A 441 -14.89 -3.06 7.52
N ARG A 442 -14.44 -4.01 8.33
CA ARG A 442 -15.24 -4.57 9.44
C ARG A 442 -15.38 -3.64 10.64
N LEU A 443 -14.38 -2.78 10.87
CA LEU A 443 -14.38 -1.82 11.97
C LEU A 443 -15.08 -0.50 11.60
N GLY A 444 -15.46 -0.30 10.34
CA GLY A 444 -16.09 0.94 9.88
C GLY A 444 -15.07 2.08 9.75
N ILE A 445 -13.79 1.78 9.61
CA ILE A 445 -12.75 2.80 9.42
C ILE A 445 -12.68 3.10 7.92
N MET A 446 -13.06 4.32 7.54
CA MET A 446 -12.83 4.85 6.20
C MET A 446 -11.33 4.98 5.93
N ILE A 447 -10.91 4.71 4.71
CA ILE A 447 -9.52 4.80 4.29
C ILE A 447 -9.39 5.86 3.20
N TRP A 448 -8.60 6.89 3.49
CA TRP A 448 -7.98 7.73 2.48
C TRP A 448 -6.71 7.03 2.02
N GLN A 449 -6.65 6.64 0.74
CA GLN A 449 -5.52 5.87 0.23
C GLN A 449 -4.66 6.71 -0.72
N ASP A 450 -3.47 7.08 -0.27
CA ASP A 450 -2.48 7.66 -1.16
C ASP A 450 -1.90 6.59 -2.10
N MET A 451 -1.43 7.00 -3.27
CA MET A 451 -0.45 6.24 -4.04
C MET A 451 0.94 6.51 -3.48
N MET A 452 1.88 5.58 -3.67
CA MET A 452 3.13 5.56 -2.90
C MET A 452 4.19 6.59 -3.41
N PHE A 453 3.85 7.88 -3.35
CA PHE A 453 4.64 9.04 -3.72
C PHE A 453 4.50 10.11 -2.63
N ALA A 454 5.60 10.70 -2.15
CA ALA A 454 5.55 11.68 -1.05
C ALA A 454 6.71 12.66 -1.04
N CYS A 455 6.41 13.95 -0.85
CA CYS A 455 7.35 15.06 -0.56
C CYS A 455 8.59 15.09 -1.46
N ALA A 456 8.47 14.59 -2.68
CA ALA A 456 9.52 14.55 -3.67
C ALA A 456 8.88 14.69 -5.04
N THR A 457 9.65 15.19 -5.99
CA THR A 457 9.22 15.22 -7.38
C THR A 457 9.62 13.92 -8.05
N TYR A 458 8.90 13.55 -9.10
CA TYR A 458 9.10 12.30 -9.81
C TYR A 458 9.07 12.58 -11.31
N THR A 459 9.78 11.77 -12.07
CA THR A 459 9.77 11.81 -13.54
C THR A 459 9.06 10.57 -14.08
N PRO A 460 8.35 10.67 -15.22
CA PRO A 460 7.88 9.51 -15.94
C PRO A 460 9.05 8.62 -16.32
N GLU A 461 8.81 7.31 -16.32
CA GLU A 461 9.77 6.36 -16.87
C GLU A 461 10.08 6.71 -18.33
N THR A 462 11.37 6.78 -18.66
CA THR A 462 11.88 7.10 -20.00
C THR A 462 12.27 5.81 -20.73
N GLY A 463 11.86 5.68 -22.01
CA GLY A 463 12.21 4.55 -22.87
C GLY A 463 11.04 3.69 -23.33
N THR A 464 11.34 2.59 -24.03
CA THR A 464 10.36 1.61 -24.55
C THR A 464 10.05 0.48 -23.56
N GLY A 465 10.48 0.62 -22.31
CA GLY A 465 10.28 -0.37 -21.25
C GLY A 465 8.81 -0.46 -20.80
N GLU A 466 8.55 -1.44 -19.94
CA GLU A 466 7.24 -1.63 -19.32
C GLU A 466 6.95 -0.49 -18.31
N ASP A 467 5.81 0.20 -18.41
CA ASP A 467 5.42 1.31 -17.52
C ASP A 467 5.08 0.77 -16.10
N THR A 468 6.10 0.66 -15.24
CA THR A 468 5.98 -0.06 -13.97
C THR A 468 5.07 0.69 -12.98
N ILE A 469 5.04 2.02 -13.04
CA ILE A 469 4.11 2.87 -12.28
C ILE A 469 2.68 2.54 -12.68
N ARG A 470 2.35 2.54 -13.98
CA ARG A 470 0.98 2.22 -14.42
C ARG A 470 0.58 0.82 -13.96
N ILE A 471 1.47 -0.15 -14.02
CA ILE A 471 1.20 -1.51 -13.57
C ILE A 471 0.97 -1.57 -12.06
N GLU A 472 1.81 -0.87 -11.27
CA GLU A 472 1.66 -0.73 -9.82
C GLU A 472 0.26 -0.23 -9.48
N ILE A 473 -0.14 0.92 -10.02
CA ILE A 473 -1.45 1.54 -9.75
C ILE A 473 -2.60 0.62 -10.17
N ARG A 474 -2.54 0.03 -11.37
CA ARG A 474 -3.58 -0.91 -11.84
C ARG A 474 -3.72 -2.11 -10.92
N ARG A 475 -2.61 -2.75 -10.54
CA ARG A 475 -2.61 -3.94 -9.69
C ARG A 475 -3.14 -3.61 -8.30
N GLN A 476 -2.71 -2.50 -7.71
CA GLN A 476 -3.12 -2.10 -6.37
C GLN A 476 -4.62 -1.74 -6.33
N ILE A 477 -5.16 -1.02 -7.30
CA ILE A 477 -6.60 -0.73 -7.35
C ILE A 477 -7.40 -2.02 -7.54
N ARG A 478 -7.01 -2.89 -8.47
CA ARG A 478 -7.70 -4.17 -8.70
C ARG A 478 -7.71 -5.07 -7.46
N ARG A 479 -6.62 -5.05 -6.68
CA ARG A 479 -6.52 -5.77 -5.41
C ARG A 479 -7.46 -5.19 -4.34
N LEU A 480 -7.68 -3.87 -4.35
CA LEU A 480 -8.29 -3.13 -3.24
C LEU A 480 -9.71 -2.60 -3.50
N HIS A 481 -10.15 -2.53 -4.76
CA HIS A 481 -11.41 -1.87 -5.17
C HIS A 481 -12.65 -2.41 -4.45
N HIS A 482 -12.65 -3.69 -4.09
CA HIS A 482 -13.79 -4.34 -3.45
C HIS A 482 -13.99 -3.95 -1.98
N HIS A 483 -13.01 -3.29 -1.34
CA HIS A 483 -13.13 -2.86 0.04
C HIS A 483 -14.03 -1.63 0.17
N PRO A 484 -15.12 -1.69 0.96
CA PRO A 484 -15.97 -0.51 1.21
C PRO A 484 -15.24 0.56 2.05
N SER A 485 -14.21 0.20 2.81
CA SER A 485 -13.46 1.16 3.63
C SER A 485 -12.79 2.26 2.82
N ILE A 486 -12.25 1.98 1.63
CA ILE A 486 -11.55 2.99 0.83
C ILE A 486 -12.54 4.01 0.27
N VAL A 487 -12.49 5.27 0.71
CA VAL A 487 -13.45 6.32 0.34
C VAL A 487 -12.91 7.30 -0.69
N VAL A 488 -11.58 7.47 -0.74
CA VAL A 488 -10.90 8.37 -1.68
C VAL A 488 -9.52 7.81 -2.02
N TRP A 489 -9.06 8.09 -3.24
CA TRP A 489 -7.69 7.88 -3.66
C TRP A 489 -6.99 9.25 -3.74
N ALA A 490 -5.71 9.33 -3.40
CA ALA A 490 -4.89 10.51 -3.63
C ALA A 490 -3.61 10.14 -4.38
N ALA A 491 -3.20 10.93 -5.36
CA ALA A 491 -2.09 10.55 -6.23
C ALA A 491 -0.71 10.68 -5.58
N ASN A 492 -0.57 11.51 -4.53
CA ASN A 492 0.66 11.68 -3.75
C ASN A 492 0.39 12.43 -2.43
N ASN A 493 1.41 12.48 -1.57
CA ASN A 493 1.53 13.38 -0.43
C ASN A 493 2.41 14.60 -0.77
N GLU A 494 1.87 15.80 -0.58
CA GLU A 494 2.56 17.10 -0.58
C GLU A 494 3.39 17.45 -1.82
N VAL A 495 3.29 16.72 -2.94
CA VAL A 495 4.11 17.05 -4.10
C VAL A 495 3.59 18.32 -4.79
N GLU A 496 2.27 18.53 -4.77
CA GLU A 496 1.69 19.80 -5.23
C GLU A 496 2.18 20.96 -4.36
N LEU A 497 2.11 20.78 -3.05
CA LEU A 497 2.56 21.76 -2.05
C LEU A 497 4.04 22.08 -2.21
N ALA A 498 4.90 21.07 -2.34
CA ALA A 498 6.33 21.25 -2.48
C ALA A 498 6.72 22.10 -3.70
N ILE A 499 6.00 21.91 -4.82
CA ILE A 499 6.24 22.69 -6.04
C ILE A 499 5.68 24.12 -5.91
N ALA A 500 4.48 24.28 -5.34
CA ALA A 500 3.84 25.59 -5.22
C ALA A 500 4.47 26.47 -4.14
N GLY A 501 4.90 25.86 -3.02
CA GLY A 501 5.57 26.51 -1.90
C GLY A 501 7.10 26.55 -2.03
N GLU A 502 7.62 26.33 -3.24
CA GLU A 502 9.04 26.51 -3.58
C GLU A 502 10.03 25.75 -2.67
N TRP A 503 9.68 24.53 -2.24
CA TRP A 503 10.59 23.68 -1.46
C TRP A 503 11.87 23.33 -2.24
N TYR A 504 11.78 23.38 -3.57
CA TYR A 504 12.91 23.20 -4.48
C TYR A 504 13.01 24.41 -5.41
N PRO A 505 14.21 24.71 -5.94
CA PRO A 505 14.40 25.80 -6.90
C PRO A 505 13.40 25.71 -8.05
N TYR A 506 12.70 26.83 -8.29
CA TYR A 506 11.68 26.90 -9.33
C TYR A 506 12.24 26.48 -10.69
N SER A 507 11.49 25.63 -11.38
CA SER A 507 11.74 25.25 -12.77
C SER A 507 10.41 24.97 -13.47
N PRO A 508 10.17 25.47 -14.69
CA PRO A 508 9.01 25.08 -15.49
C PRO A 508 8.88 23.57 -15.69
N GLU A 509 10.01 22.85 -15.65
CA GLU A 509 10.04 21.40 -15.77
C GLU A 509 9.32 20.72 -14.59
N LEU A 510 9.38 21.27 -13.37
CA LEU A 510 8.69 20.70 -12.20
C LEU A 510 7.18 20.57 -12.42
N ARG A 511 6.54 21.64 -12.87
CA ARG A 511 5.10 21.66 -13.16
C ARG A 511 4.73 20.72 -14.31
N LYS A 512 5.57 20.67 -15.34
CA LYS A 512 5.40 19.75 -16.49
C LYS A 512 5.51 18.28 -16.06
N GLN A 513 6.50 17.95 -15.24
CA GLN A 513 6.73 16.60 -14.71
C GLN A 513 5.59 16.20 -13.77
N TYR A 514 5.15 17.09 -12.88
CA TYR A 514 4.00 16.85 -12.02
C TYR A 514 2.76 16.48 -12.83
N LYS A 515 2.43 17.28 -13.86
CA LYS A 515 1.29 17.00 -14.72
C LYS A 515 1.43 15.62 -15.40
N ALA A 516 2.60 15.33 -15.98
CA ALA A 516 2.85 14.09 -16.68
C ALA A 516 2.74 12.85 -15.78
N VAL A 517 3.24 12.94 -14.54
CA VAL A 517 3.20 11.82 -13.57
C VAL A 517 1.84 11.72 -12.90
N PHE A 518 1.35 12.79 -12.27
CA PHE A 518 0.21 12.69 -11.37
C PHE A 518 -1.14 12.88 -12.04
N LEU A 519 -1.25 13.83 -12.98
CA LEU A 519 -2.50 14.06 -13.71
C LEU A 519 -2.68 13.04 -14.85
N ASP A 520 -1.72 13.01 -15.77
CA ASP A 520 -1.84 12.30 -17.05
C ASP A 520 -1.57 10.78 -16.92
N ARG A 521 -0.87 10.35 -15.85
CA ARG A 521 -0.53 8.93 -15.63
C ARG A 521 -1.20 8.34 -14.39
N VAL A 522 -0.85 8.77 -13.17
CA VAL A 522 -1.36 8.16 -11.92
C VAL A 522 -2.87 8.35 -11.83
N SER A 523 -3.36 9.60 -11.76
CA SER A 523 -4.80 9.89 -11.59
C SER A 523 -5.63 9.37 -12.77
N ALA A 524 -5.15 9.51 -14.01
CA ALA A 524 -5.80 8.92 -15.17
C ALA A 524 -5.95 7.39 -15.07
N THR A 525 -4.91 6.69 -14.59
CA THR A 525 -4.95 5.24 -14.35
C THR A 525 -5.93 4.91 -13.22
N VAL A 526 -5.97 5.70 -12.14
CA VAL A 526 -6.95 5.52 -11.05
C VAL A 526 -8.38 5.64 -11.58
N ARG A 527 -8.69 6.73 -12.28
CA ARG A 527 -10.03 6.97 -12.84
C ARG A 527 -10.45 5.87 -13.81
N SER A 528 -9.53 5.40 -14.66
CA SER A 528 -9.78 4.30 -15.58
C SER A 528 -10.08 2.98 -14.85
N GLU A 529 -9.38 2.69 -13.74
CA GLU A 529 -9.58 1.44 -13.01
C GLU A 529 -10.78 1.48 -12.06
N GLU A 530 -11.16 2.65 -11.56
CA GLU A 530 -12.39 2.86 -10.78
C GLU A 530 -13.64 2.85 -11.67
N ALA A 531 -13.54 3.25 -12.94
CA ALA A 531 -14.68 3.25 -13.85
C ALA A 531 -15.30 1.84 -14.01
N LYS A 532 -16.63 1.79 -14.00
CA LYS A 532 -17.38 0.58 -14.35
C LYS A 532 -17.32 0.40 -15.88
N PRO A 533 -16.91 -0.76 -16.42
CA PRO A 533 -16.82 -0.94 -17.86
C PRO A 533 -18.21 -0.93 -18.54
N PRO A 534 -18.29 -0.60 -19.84
CA PRO A 534 -19.55 -0.54 -20.58
C PRO A 534 -20.05 -1.94 -20.95
N TRP A 535 -20.60 -2.68 -19.98
CA TRP A 535 -21.12 -4.03 -20.22
C TRP A 535 -22.48 -4.03 -20.92
N PRO A 536 -22.84 -5.11 -21.66
CA PRO A 536 -24.05 -5.16 -22.49
C PRO A 536 -25.37 -4.93 -21.72
N TRP A 537 -25.38 -5.16 -20.42
CA TRP A 537 -26.56 -5.08 -19.56
C TRP A 537 -26.64 -3.79 -18.71
N VAL A 538 -25.73 -2.84 -18.96
CA VAL A 538 -25.70 -1.53 -18.27
C VAL A 538 -26.51 -0.55 -19.10
N SER A 539 -27.82 -0.45 -18.81
CA SER A 539 -28.72 0.44 -19.56
C SER A 539 -29.33 1.59 -18.73
N SER A 540 -29.15 1.62 -17.40
CA SER A 540 -29.78 2.66 -16.56
C SER A 540 -29.20 2.90 -15.15
N GLU A 541 -28.17 2.16 -14.71
CA GLU A 541 -27.67 2.20 -13.33
C GLU A 541 -26.20 2.67 -13.32
N SER A 542 -25.96 3.92 -12.90
CA SER A 542 -24.62 4.51 -12.84
C SER A 542 -23.96 4.24 -11.50
N TYR A 543 -23.01 3.31 -11.47
CA TYR A 543 -22.02 3.26 -10.39
C TYR A 543 -21.25 4.59 -10.36
N ALA A 544 -21.19 5.23 -9.20
CA ALA A 544 -20.37 6.42 -8.98
C ALA A 544 -18.95 5.99 -8.56
N PRO A 545 -17.92 6.23 -9.38
CA PRO A 545 -16.54 5.86 -9.03
C PRO A 545 -15.99 6.73 -7.90
N ARG A 546 -15.09 6.18 -7.09
CA ARG A 546 -14.41 6.96 -6.03
C ARG A 546 -13.57 8.07 -6.67
N LYS A 547 -13.52 9.24 -6.04
CA LYS A 547 -12.68 10.36 -6.49
C LYS A 547 -11.20 10.01 -6.32
N CYS A 548 -10.38 10.47 -7.28
CA CYS A 548 -8.92 10.55 -7.14
C CYS A 548 -8.52 12.01 -7.01
N LEU A 549 -8.00 12.41 -5.86
CA LEU A 549 -7.34 13.69 -5.64
C LEU A 549 -5.95 13.67 -6.30
N LEU A 550 -5.48 14.84 -6.77
CA LEU A 550 -4.16 14.94 -7.39
C LEU A 550 -3.01 15.01 -6.37
N SER A 551 -3.29 15.48 -5.16
CA SER A 551 -2.33 15.61 -4.04
C SER A 551 -3.12 15.74 -2.74
N SER A 552 -2.40 15.71 -1.61
CA SER A 552 -2.85 16.11 -0.28
C SER A 552 -1.70 16.89 0.38
N PRO A 553 -1.84 18.18 0.71
CA PRO A 553 -3.03 18.99 0.50
C PRO A 553 -3.23 19.32 -0.98
N SER A 554 -4.47 19.64 -1.36
CA SER A 554 -4.84 20.09 -2.70
C SER A 554 -6.17 20.85 -2.68
N ASN A 555 -6.38 21.74 -3.65
CA ASN A 555 -7.65 22.44 -3.84
C ASN A 555 -8.66 21.63 -4.69
N GLY A 556 -8.47 20.31 -4.75
CA GLY A 556 -9.34 19.38 -5.47
C GLY A 556 -9.58 19.79 -6.92
N GLN A 557 -10.84 20.01 -7.30
CA GLN A 557 -11.21 20.40 -8.67
C GLN A 557 -10.53 21.68 -9.17
N ARG A 558 -10.17 22.63 -8.28
CA ARG A 558 -9.46 23.85 -8.69
C ARG A 558 -8.05 23.53 -9.19
N SER A 559 -7.31 22.70 -8.45
CA SER A 559 -5.99 22.20 -8.85
C SER A 559 -6.06 21.42 -10.16
N GLU A 560 -7.08 20.56 -10.33
CA GLU A 560 -7.32 19.82 -11.59
C GLU A 560 -7.50 20.78 -12.79
N ARG A 561 -8.36 21.81 -12.66
CA ARG A 561 -8.61 22.81 -13.72
C ARG A 561 -7.36 23.64 -14.06
N ARG A 562 -6.44 23.81 -13.11
CA ARG A 562 -5.17 24.54 -13.30
C ARG A 562 -4.03 23.66 -13.82
N GLY A 563 -4.31 22.43 -14.26
CA GLY A 563 -3.30 21.53 -14.80
C GLY A 563 -2.47 20.81 -13.74
N GLY A 564 -2.94 20.81 -12.49
CA GLY A 564 -2.45 19.95 -11.41
C GLY A 564 -1.77 20.67 -10.25
N VAL A 565 -1.18 21.85 -10.46
CA VAL A 565 -0.49 22.61 -9.40
C VAL A 565 -1.12 23.98 -9.24
N ASP A 566 -1.91 24.15 -8.18
CA ASP A 566 -2.46 25.45 -7.79
C ASP A 566 -1.35 26.40 -7.29
N THR A 567 -1.63 27.70 -7.27
CA THR A 567 -0.74 28.72 -6.70
C THR A 567 -0.73 28.69 -5.18
N ASN A 568 -1.83 28.29 -4.55
CA ASN A 568 -1.91 28.10 -3.10
C ASN A 568 -2.65 26.78 -2.79
N PRO A 569 -1.97 25.62 -2.81
CA PRO A 569 -2.58 24.32 -2.53
C PRO A 569 -3.15 24.15 -1.10
N GLN A 570 -2.86 25.07 -0.18
CA GLN A 570 -3.30 25.03 1.22
C GLN A 570 -4.32 26.13 1.55
N ASP A 571 -5.11 26.56 0.57
CA ASP A 571 -6.14 27.57 0.77
C ASP A 571 -7.19 27.05 1.79
N PRO A 572 -7.35 27.66 2.97
CA PRO A 572 -8.25 27.13 3.99
C PRO A 572 -9.72 27.12 3.54
N LEU A 573 -10.09 27.86 2.50
CA LEU A 573 -11.47 27.95 2.02
C LEU A 573 -11.84 26.89 0.98
N ILE A 574 -10.88 26.11 0.46
CA ILE A 574 -11.08 25.13 -0.62
C ILE A 574 -10.19 23.90 -0.36
N GLY A 575 -10.71 22.69 -0.60
CA GLY A 575 -9.86 21.49 -0.55
C GLY A 575 -9.50 21.02 0.86
N ASP A 576 -8.35 20.36 0.98
CA ASP A 576 -7.76 19.93 2.24
C ASP A 576 -6.45 20.68 2.55
N VAL A 577 -6.09 20.76 3.83
CA VAL A 577 -4.93 21.52 4.33
C VAL A 577 -4.07 20.68 5.27
N HIS A 578 -2.75 20.90 5.22
CA HIS A 578 -1.78 20.40 6.18
C HIS A 578 -1.31 21.55 7.07
N PHE A 579 -1.60 21.50 8.37
CA PHE A 579 -1.27 22.60 9.28
C PHE A 579 -0.31 22.16 10.40
N TYR A 580 0.89 22.72 10.39
CA TYR A 580 1.92 22.48 11.39
C TYR A 580 2.37 23.79 12.03
N ARG A 581 2.36 23.82 13.36
CA ARG A 581 2.85 24.96 14.15
C ARG A 581 3.53 24.45 15.42
N TYR A 582 4.76 24.90 15.64
CA TYR A 582 5.60 24.45 16.76
C TYR A 582 5.98 25.58 17.72
N GLU A 583 5.56 26.80 17.44
CA GLU A 583 5.88 28.00 18.22
C GLU A 583 4.64 28.78 18.63
N GLY A 584 4.75 29.50 19.74
CA GLY A 584 3.67 30.28 20.33
C GLY A 584 2.76 29.46 21.24
N ASP A 585 1.63 30.06 21.62
CA ASP A 585 0.63 29.40 22.46
C ASP A 585 -0.26 28.50 21.61
N LEU A 586 -0.02 27.18 21.68
CA LEU A 586 -0.83 26.17 20.99
C LEU A 586 -2.18 25.92 21.68
N TRP A 587 -2.43 26.49 22.86
CA TRP A 587 -3.77 26.44 23.48
C TRP A 587 -4.68 27.55 22.95
N ASN A 588 -4.13 28.56 22.29
CA ASN A 588 -4.93 29.60 21.66
C ASN A 588 -5.56 29.07 20.36
N GLU A 589 -6.84 28.70 20.42
CA GLU A 589 -7.60 28.18 19.27
C GLU A 589 -7.57 29.10 18.03
N GLY A 590 -7.42 30.42 18.24
CA GLY A 590 -7.35 31.41 17.16
C GLY A 590 -6.10 31.29 16.27
N VAL A 591 -5.12 30.46 16.63
CA VAL A 591 -3.94 30.18 15.81
C VAL A 591 -4.18 29.16 14.70
N TYR A 592 -5.26 28.37 14.80
CA TYR A 592 -5.59 27.32 13.85
C TYR A 592 -6.51 27.85 12.75
N PRO A 593 -6.19 27.63 11.47
CA PRO A 593 -7.05 28.05 10.39
C PRO A 593 -8.36 27.25 10.42
N LEU A 594 -9.48 27.93 10.21
CA LEU A 594 -10.75 27.26 9.92
C LEU A 594 -10.72 26.75 8.47
N THR A 595 -10.36 25.49 8.32
CA THR A 595 -10.23 24.83 7.01
C THR A 595 -11.51 24.09 6.63
N ARG A 596 -11.66 23.75 5.34
CA ARG A 596 -12.74 22.85 4.88
C ARG A 596 -12.50 21.42 5.33
N PHE A 597 -11.25 20.98 5.32
CA PHE A 597 -10.80 19.69 5.81
C PHE A 597 -9.32 19.76 6.18
N THR A 598 -8.94 19.28 7.37
CA THR A 598 -7.53 19.16 7.77
C THR A 598 -7.11 17.69 7.67
N SER A 599 -6.35 17.35 6.64
CA SER A 599 -5.85 15.99 6.39
C SER A 599 -4.58 15.68 7.18
N GLU A 600 -3.81 16.71 7.53
CA GLU A 600 -2.68 16.61 8.44
C GLU A 600 -2.60 17.79 9.40
N PHE A 601 -2.29 17.49 10.66
CA PHE A 601 -1.80 18.41 11.67
C PHE A 601 -1.17 17.58 12.78
N GLY A 602 -0.24 18.17 13.55
CA GLY A 602 0.38 17.42 14.63
C GLY A 602 1.38 18.22 15.45
N VAL A 603 1.68 17.66 16.62
CA VAL A 603 2.75 18.10 17.53
C VAL A 603 3.57 16.89 17.92
N GLN A 604 4.87 17.08 18.15
CA GLN A 604 5.75 15.98 18.53
C GLN A 604 5.64 15.68 20.03
N SER A 605 5.94 14.43 20.39
CA SER A 605 6.12 14.00 21.76
C SER A 605 7.17 12.89 21.84
N LEU A 606 7.76 12.71 23.02
CA LEU A 606 8.66 11.59 23.28
C LEU A 606 7.86 10.31 23.53
N PRO A 607 8.39 9.14 23.13
CA PRO A 607 7.77 7.88 23.49
C PRO A 607 7.83 7.66 25.01
N SER A 608 6.97 6.77 25.51
CA SER A 608 7.10 6.29 26.89
C SER A 608 8.46 5.61 27.13
N PRO A 609 8.94 5.51 28.38
CA PRO A 609 10.16 4.78 28.70
C PRO A 609 10.20 3.35 28.13
N LEU A 610 9.05 2.64 28.12
CA LEU A 610 8.94 1.30 27.52
C LEU A 610 9.14 1.30 26.00
N GLY A 611 8.70 2.36 25.32
CA GLY A 611 8.99 2.57 23.91
C GLY A 611 10.47 2.87 23.67
N TRP A 612 11.05 3.75 24.51
CA TRP A 612 12.44 4.16 24.41
C TRP A 612 13.44 3.02 24.62
N LEU A 613 13.14 2.04 25.49
CA LEU A 613 13.96 0.84 25.70
C LEU A 613 14.28 0.09 24.40
N ARG A 614 13.45 0.21 23.35
CA ARG A 614 13.71 -0.41 22.03
C ARG A 614 14.92 0.18 21.31
N SER A 615 15.32 1.40 21.69
CA SER A 615 16.48 2.10 21.15
C SER A 615 17.75 1.91 21.98
N LEU A 616 17.67 1.23 23.13
CA LEU A 616 18.79 1.10 24.07
C LEU A 616 19.42 -0.28 24.05
N GLU A 617 20.72 -0.33 24.35
CA GLU A 617 21.40 -1.57 24.70
C GLU A 617 21.23 -1.81 26.20
N GLY A 618 20.56 -2.91 26.57
CA GLY A 618 20.20 -3.18 27.96
C GLY A 618 19.32 -2.08 28.55
N SER A 619 19.78 -1.45 29.64
CA SER A 619 19.09 -0.32 30.28
C SER A 619 19.52 1.06 29.77
N GLY A 620 20.52 1.13 28.89
CA GLY A 620 21.20 2.36 28.50
C GLY A 620 22.03 3.00 29.62
N SER A 621 22.82 4.01 29.24
CA SER A 621 23.58 4.88 30.14
C SER A 621 22.74 6.10 30.55
N PRO A 622 23.10 6.85 31.62
CA PRO A 622 22.41 8.09 31.96
C PRO A 622 22.33 9.13 30.83
N ASP A 623 23.33 9.16 29.93
CA ASP A 623 23.31 10.04 28.74
C ASP A 623 22.19 9.66 27.78
N ASP A 624 21.90 8.37 27.62
CA ASP A 624 20.85 7.88 26.71
C ASP A 624 19.42 8.25 27.17
N TRP A 625 19.26 8.65 28.43
CA TRP A 625 18.00 9.14 29.00
C TRP A 625 17.94 10.67 29.08
N SER A 626 19.02 11.37 28.69
CA SER A 626 19.08 12.82 28.66
C SER A 626 18.45 13.37 27.38
N LEU A 627 17.67 14.46 27.49
CA LEU A 627 17.14 15.18 26.32
C LEU A 627 18.24 15.77 25.44
N ASN A 628 19.38 16.13 26.05
CA ASN A 628 20.57 16.60 25.35
C ASN A 628 21.57 15.46 25.05
N GLY A 629 21.23 14.23 25.42
CA GLY A 629 22.05 13.07 25.18
C GLY A 629 22.24 12.83 23.69
N ARG A 630 23.40 12.29 23.32
CA ARG A 630 23.75 12.10 21.90
C ARG A 630 22.75 11.19 21.18
N LEU A 631 22.27 10.15 21.85
CA LEU A 631 21.31 9.22 21.28
C LEU A 631 19.94 9.87 21.07
N MET A 632 19.47 10.68 22.03
CA MET A 632 18.19 11.37 21.91
C MET A 632 18.19 12.37 20.75
N GLN A 633 19.30 13.11 20.57
CA GLN A 633 19.47 14.03 19.46
C GLN A 633 19.57 13.29 18.11
N HIS A 634 20.27 12.15 18.07
CA HIS A 634 20.33 11.29 16.88
C HIS A 634 18.97 10.73 16.48
N ARG A 635 18.13 10.34 17.44
CA ARG A 635 16.78 9.81 17.18
C ARG A 635 15.75 10.90 16.85
N GLN A 636 16.09 12.17 17.04
CA GLN A 636 15.27 13.28 16.61
C GLN A 636 15.54 13.61 15.14
N HIS A 637 14.63 13.20 14.27
CA HIS A 637 14.78 13.36 12.83
C HIS A 637 14.07 14.61 12.29
N SER A 638 13.25 15.29 13.10
CA SER A 638 12.56 16.49 12.65
C SER A 638 13.52 17.69 12.56
N PRO A 639 13.43 18.52 11.50
CA PRO A 639 14.26 19.74 11.38
C PRO A 639 14.00 20.76 12.49
N VAL A 640 12.81 20.72 13.12
CA VAL A 640 12.45 21.57 14.26
C VAL A 640 13.20 21.15 15.53
N GLY A 641 13.67 19.91 15.58
CA GLY A 641 14.44 19.35 16.68
C GLY A 641 13.65 19.25 17.99
N MET A 642 14.37 19.04 19.09
CA MET A 642 13.80 18.99 20.44
C MET A 642 13.19 20.33 20.89
N ALA A 643 13.62 21.44 20.30
CA ALA A 643 13.12 22.78 20.61
C ALA A 643 11.61 22.90 20.35
N GLY A 644 11.08 22.23 19.32
CA GLY A 644 9.64 22.24 19.01
C GLY A 644 8.74 21.59 20.08
N MET A 645 9.31 20.81 21.00
CA MET A 645 8.59 20.23 22.15
C MET A 645 8.79 21.03 23.44
N LEU A 646 9.83 21.86 23.50
CA LEU A 646 10.26 22.52 24.72
C LEU A 646 9.90 24.00 24.64
N GLY A 647 9.07 24.47 25.57
CA GLY A 647 8.71 25.88 25.65
C GLY A 647 9.93 26.79 25.83
N PRO A 648 9.80 28.10 25.53
CA PRO A 648 10.93 29.05 25.56
C PRO A 648 11.73 29.06 26.87
N SER A 649 11.08 28.78 28.00
CA SER A 649 11.70 28.70 29.33
C SER A 649 12.60 27.46 29.53
N LEU A 650 12.29 26.34 28.90
CA LEU A 650 13.10 25.10 28.97
C LEU A 650 14.24 25.10 27.95
N GLN A 651 14.08 25.81 26.82
CA GLN A 651 15.13 25.96 25.81
C GLN A 651 16.38 26.69 26.34
N MET A 652 16.24 27.59 27.33
CA MET A 652 17.37 28.32 27.92
C MET A 652 18.36 27.40 28.66
N GLY A 653 17.90 26.26 29.21
CA GLY A 653 18.75 25.29 29.90
C GLY A 653 19.53 24.34 28.98
N LEU A 654 19.26 24.37 27.67
CA LEU A 654 19.82 23.44 26.67
C LEU A 654 20.78 24.14 25.70
N ARG A 655 20.96 25.47 25.82
CA ARG A 655 21.91 26.21 24.99
C ARG A 655 23.33 25.92 25.46
N ASP A 656 24.08 25.19 24.65
CA ASP A 656 25.54 25.16 24.70
C ASP A 656 26.06 26.56 24.34
N THR A 657 26.65 27.26 25.31
CA THR A 657 27.10 28.66 25.18
C THR A 657 28.27 28.87 24.22
N THR A 658 28.68 27.83 23.49
CA THR A 658 29.86 27.84 22.61
C THR A 658 29.55 27.91 21.12
N LYS A 659 28.27 27.80 20.70
CA LYS A 659 27.87 27.96 19.30
C LYS A 659 27.03 29.23 19.09
N PRO A 660 27.37 30.10 18.11
CA PRO A 660 26.53 31.22 17.76
C PRO A 660 25.14 30.73 17.34
N SER A 661 24.10 31.41 17.79
CA SER A 661 22.74 31.20 17.32
C SER A 661 22.67 31.53 15.83
N THR A 662 22.75 30.52 14.97
CA THR A 662 22.19 30.64 13.63
C THR A 662 20.69 30.73 13.80
N GLY A 663 20.10 31.89 13.52
CA GLY A 663 18.65 32.03 13.45
C GLY A 663 18.12 31.05 12.41
N ILE A 664 17.61 29.92 12.87
CA ILE A 664 16.87 28.99 12.04
C ILE A 664 15.50 29.63 11.85
N GLN A 665 15.31 30.32 10.73
CA GLN A 665 13.98 30.56 10.21
C GLN A 665 13.34 29.18 9.98
N ASN A 666 12.10 29.03 10.47
CA ASN A 666 11.21 27.92 10.15
C ASN A 666 11.34 27.53 8.65
N PRO A 667 11.62 26.27 8.28
CA PRO A 667 11.40 25.83 6.91
C PRO A 667 9.91 25.82 6.53
N HIS A 668 9.01 26.10 7.48
CA HIS A 668 7.57 26.22 7.26
C HIS A 668 7.04 27.66 7.21
N GLN A 669 7.92 28.67 7.26
CA GLN A 669 7.60 30.06 6.95
C GLN A 669 8.82 30.75 6.32
N LEU A 670 8.93 30.65 5.00
CA LEU A 670 9.68 31.60 4.16
C LEU A 670 8.68 32.14 3.11
N PRO A 671 8.78 33.43 2.75
CA PRO A 671 7.66 34.33 2.47
C PRO A 671 6.65 33.89 1.42
#